data_AF-A0A0Q8J9K6-F1
#
_entry.id   AF-A0A0Q8J9K6-F1
#
_cell.length_a   1.000
_cell.length_b   1.000
_cell.length_c   1.000
_cell.angle_alpha   90.00
_cell.angle_beta   90.00
_cell.angle_gamma   90.00
#
_symmetry.space_group_name_H-M   'P 1'
#
loop_
_entity.id
_entity.type
_entity.pdbx_description
1 polymer ?
#
loop_
_entity_poly.entity_id
_entity_poly.type
_entity_poly.pdbx_seq_one_letter_code
_entity_poly.pdbx_strand_id
1 'polypeptide(L)'
;MDTGAPVEALLFVVGVVAGLILARLYRATPVAVAAIADASPAQVASTAEEEDTSDAKAPIETSSANNETPADQLLRLLRAIDAVDERIQRPQDLLAVPEFHQGVDLLAGEAFSAEELVRQLGGSGYVQQSMITAVLPRRGDIALEPVLEHAAQFGGYPLHFLIDYLRTRGDAQALPHLMRHAQPWWWDFAPVRQHLRDYLQWAQQFGDAPAAPALDELEEAQASQLRDTLKRFASPLLDPLLAQVERAANARREGRVLGAFGRVNAAIKPQTRIVHDALARQLERVHELLSNEATTSVLVAGEHGVGKSVLIDLLSQRLQNEGWLVFEASAAEILSGQSYIGELEERVREMLAVLDRKQALWRAPDFFDLLAKGSHSRDPRGLLDLMLPAIERGQLRVIGEITPRQLAQLLIARPVIKHHFEILNLAPVEPLALEPIAAEWARIEAERLGRPVADARVLAEAARMAAQYFPEQQEPGRLLRLLGDSLQSASAQEPPALPLDAEGLLATIAQRSGLPLDVIDDRQSLDLDRLRAFFRQRVIGQDEAVDALLDRIAMLKAGLTDNGRPIGVFLFAGPTGTGKTELAKALGELLFGSDERLLRLDMSEFQSEDSAWRLTADEGGQGGVRSLTSRIREQPFSVVLLDEFEKAHPKVWDLFLQVFDDARLSDRSGHTADFRHSIIILTSNVGSTISRSAGPGFNSVSGGYSRSAVEKALYETFRREFINRLDRVVLFNPLDRNLMREILHKELGRVLTRRGLRNRDWAVEWEPSAIEFLLDRGFTPDLGARPLRRAIEHYLLAPLARSIVEHRAPRGDQFLFVRSAGDKLDVVFIDPDAPQVREVAPADEAATADATAPTAAGDLRDLVYAPSADAEAIARLDARLRELDAAIESADWVRAREDDYARMSESDFWSAGDRHGVLDRIERRDRIESALDTAQRMQRRLRQDRGNGEFAGRLAQLLFLLGLAIDAVREQRPQDALIQIDTGDADPLRSGADLRLWWQQLLAMYLAWAQRRNMRVEVLRQDPEHCKAWLAVSGFGALDLLQGESGLHVFEELDDGVTRRASLSVQVAADLPGRARVAQAAPDGERRICRRYRESPSPLVRDGVRGWRSGRLDRVLAGEFDVIQGG
;
A
#
# COMPACT_ATOMS: atom_id res chain seq x y z
N MET A 1 -32.30 -34.74 53.61
CA MET A 1 -31.04 -35.51 53.75
C MET A 1 -29.91 -34.58 53.34
N ASP A 2 -28.98 -34.40 54.27
CA ASP A 2 -27.77 -33.59 54.22
C ASP A 2 -26.86 -33.86 53.02
N THR A 3 -26.10 -32.84 52.59
CA THR A 3 -24.64 -32.72 52.81
C THR A 3 -24.04 -31.70 51.83
N GLY A 4 -23.36 -30.67 52.33
CA GLY A 4 -22.66 -29.70 51.49
C GLY A 4 -21.87 -28.59 52.19
N ALA A 5 -21.80 -28.58 53.52
CA ALA A 5 -21.21 -27.49 54.29
C ALA A 5 -19.66 -27.51 54.56
N PRO A 6 -18.83 -28.52 54.20
CA PRO A 6 -17.42 -28.48 54.63
C PRO A 6 -16.42 -27.90 53.61
N VAL A 7 -16.81 -27.52 52.38
CA VAL A 7 -15.83 -27.12 51.34
C VAL A 7 -15.58 -25.60 51.30
N GLU A 8 -16.59 -24.76 51.56
CA GLU A 8 -16.44 -23.30 51.55
C GLU A 8 -15.60 -22.76 52.72
N ALA A 9 -15.73 -23.38 53.90
CA ALA A 9 -14.93 -23.01 55.07
C ALA A 9 -13.43 -23.33 54.88
N LEU A 10 -13.10 -24.40 54.16
CA LEU A 10 -11.71 -24.78 53.88
C LEU A 10 -11.07 -23.82 52.85
N LEU A 11 -11.82 -23.41 51.82
CA LEU A 11 -11.35 -22.44 50.83
C LEU A 11 -11.13 -21.04 51.43
N PHE A 12 -11.97 -20.62 52.37
CA PHE A 12 -11.79 -19.34 53.08
C PHE A 12 -10.53 -19.33 53.94
N VAL A 13 -10.24 -20.41 54.67
CA VAL A 13 -9.03 -20.52 55.51
C VAL A 13 -7.76 -20.59 54.65
N VAL A 14 -7.78 -21.31 53.53
CA VAL A 14 -6.64 -21.35 52.59
C VAL A 14 -6.41 -19.98 51.95
N GLY A 15 -7.47 -19.24 51.60
CA GLY A 15 -7.36 -17.87 51.06
C GLY A 15 -6.76 -16.87 52.05
N VAL A 16 -7.13 -16.95 53.33
CA VAL A 16 -6.58 -16.06 54.38
C VAL A 16 -5.11 -16.39 54.66
N VAL A 17 -4.72 -17.66 54.68
CA VAL A 17 -3.32 -18.07 54.89
C VAL A 17 -2.45 -17.72 53.68
N ALA A 18 -2.95 -17.88 52.45
CA ALA A 18 -2.24 -17.44 51.24
C ALA A 18 -2.07 -15.91 51.18
N GLY A 19 -3.10 -15.14 51.57
CA GLY A 19 -3.04 -13.69 51.66
C GLY A 19 -2.03 -13.18 52.71
N LEU A 20 -1.94 -13.84 53.87
CA LEU A 20 -0.96 -13.52 54.91
C LEU A 20 0.48 -13.87 54.52
N ILE A 21 0.69 -14.91 53.71
CA ILE A 21 2.01 -15.27 53.17
C ILE A 21 2.45 -14.27 52.08
N LEU A 22 1.53 -13.86 51.19
CA LEU A 22 1.79 -12.84 50.17
C LEU A 22 2.06 -11.44 50.77
N ALA A 23 1.34 -11.05 51.83
CA ALA A 23 1.58 -9.79 52.53
C ALA A 23 2.92 -9.75 53.28
N ARG A 24 3.49 -10.90 53.65
CA ARG A 24 4.81 -11.01 54.29
C ARG A 24 5.97 -11.04 53.29
N LEU A 25 5.72 -11.45 52.05
CA LEU A 25 6.71 -11.46 50.96
C LEU A 25 6.86 -10.09 50.26
N TYR A 26 5.94 -9.15 50.46
CA TYR A 26 5.91 -7.84 49.78
C TYR A 26 6.37 -6.64 50.62
N ARG A 27 7.09 -6.86 51.74
CA ARG A 27 7.79 -5.78 52.45
C ARG A 27 9.30 -5.84 52.18
N ALA A 28 9.83 -4.69 51.74
CA ALA A 28 11.19 -4.37 51.26
C ALA A 28 11.41 -4.72 49.77
N THR A 29 11.49 -3.77 48.83
CA THR A 29 12.52 -2.73 48.71
C THR A 29 12.14 -1.68 47.63
N PRO A 30 12.80 -0.50 47.58
CA PRO A 30 12.31 0.71 46.93
C PRO A 30 12.49 0.74 45.41
N VAL A 31 11.60 1.43 44.70
CA VAL A 31 11.67 1.63 43.25
C VAL A 31 12.55 2.85 42.92
N ALA A 32 13.56 2.58 42.11
CA ALA A 32 14.41 3.55 41.44
C ALA A 32 13.66 4.28 40.32
N VAL A 33 13.88 5.59 40.20
CA VAL A 33 13.49 6.41 39.05
C VAL A 33 14.76 6.70 38.25
N ALA A 34 14.78 6.35 36.96
CA ALA A 34 15.89 6.59 36.06
C ALA A 34 15.55 7.65 35.00
N ALA A 35 16.30 8.76 35.08
CA ALA A 35 16.94 9.57 34.05
C ALA A 35 16.19 10.03 32.77
N ILE A 36 16.19 11.36 32.55
CA ILE A 36 16.63 12.04 31.31
C ILE A 36 17.47 13.30 31.69
N ALA A 37 18.33 13.74 30.77
CA ALA A 37 19.66 14.33 30.90
C ALA A 37 19.80 15.89 30.91
N ASP A 38 21.09 16.29 31.06
CA ASP A 38 21.81 17.55 30.76
C ASP A 38 21.68 18.74 31.74
N ALA A 39 22.74 19.47 32.15
CA ALA A 39 24.17 19.47 31.83
C ALA A 39 25.02 20.11 32.97
N SER A 40 26.24 19.59 33.18
CA SER A 40 27.52 20.17 33.70
C SER A 40 27.56 21.41 34.62
N PRO A 41 28.44 21.43 35.65
CA PRO A 41 29.85 21.81 35.41
C PRO A 41 30.92 21.05 36.22
N ALA A 42 32.16 21.25 35.76
CA ALA A 42 33.40 20.57 36.10
C ALA A 42 34.04 20.97 37.44
N GLN A 43 34.55 19.91 38.11
CA GLN A 43 35.92 19.72 38.63
C GLN A 43 36.35 20.40 39.94
N VAL A 44 36.59 19.61 41.02
CA VAL A 44 37.84 18.89 41.42
C VAL A 44 38.84 19.88 42.05
N ALA A 45 39.45 19.70 43.22
CA ALA A 45 40.03 18.56 43.96
C ALA A 45 40.36 19.09 45.39
N SER A 46 40.76 18.35 46.43
CA SER A 46 41.10 16.95 46.66
C SER A 46 41.47 16.80 48.15
N THR A 47 41.08 15.67 48.77
CA THR A 47 41.87 14.71 49.57
C THR A 47 42.99 15.22 50.52
N ALA A 48 43.29 14.65 51.68
CA ALA A 48 43.10 13.28 52.15
C ALA A 48 43.43 13.15 53.65
N GLU A 49 43.04 12.00 54.22
CA GLU A 49 43.75 11.21 55.27
C GLU A 49 43.77 11.74 56.72
N GLU A 50 43.62 10.93 57.77
CA GLU A 50 43.30 9.51 57.98
C GLU A 50 43.00 9.35 59.50
N GLU A 51 42.38 8.22 59.85
CA GLU A 51 41.95 7.74 61.18
C GLU A 51 43.15 7.61 62.18
N ASP A 52 43.04 7.48 63.51
CA ASP A 52 42.13 6.68 64.34
C ASP A 52 42.42 6.91 65.85
N THR A 53 41.53 6.40 66.71
CA THR A 53 41.69 5.94 68.11
C THR A 53 41.13 6.75 69.31
N SER A 54 39.98 6.22 69.77
CA SER A 54 39.58 5.80 71.14
C SER A 54 39.51 6.76 72.35
N ASP A 55 38.27 6.85 72.85
CA ASP A 55 37.79 6.73 74.25
C ASP A 55 38.17 7.71 75.38
N ALA A 56 37.12 7.99 76.17
CA ALA A 56 37.06 8.43 77.57
C ALA A 56 36.79 9.92 77.90
N LYS A 57 35.58 10.11 78.45
CA LYS A 57 35.20 10.94 79.63
C LYS A 57 35.53 12.45 79.64
N ALA A 58 34.45 13.22 79.71
CA ALA A 58 34.36 14.62 80.17
C ALA A 58 35.03 14.85 81.56
N PRO A 59 35.38 16.11 81.92
CA PRO A 59 34.35 16.99 82.47
C PRO A 59 34.44 18.48 82.08
N ILE A 60 33.26 19.02 81.76
CA ILE A 60 32.62 20.23 82.30
C ILE A 60 33.41 21.00 83.36
N GLU A 61 33.48 22.33 83.19
CA GLU A 61 33.19 23.34 84.21
C GLU A 61 33.26 24.74 83.55
N THR A 62 32.41 25.74 83.79
CA THR A 62 31.09 25.87 84.42
C THR A 62 30.62 27.31 84.15
N SER A 63 29.31 27.50 84.14
CA SER A 63 28.58 28.74 84.44
C SER A 63 28.54 29.85 83.38
N SER A 64 27.34 30.09 82.84
CA SER A 64 26.49 31.16 83.35
C SER A 64 25.12 31.14 82.66
N ALA A 65 24.14 31.72 83.34
CA ALA A 65 22.72 31.64 83.11
C ALA A 65 22.23 32.33 81.83
N ASN A 66 21.02 31.90 81.41
CA ASN A 66 20.02 32.66 80.66
C ASN A 66 20.34 33.05 79.21
N ASN A 67 20.11 32.11 78.30
CA ASN A 67 19.43 32.43 77.04
C ASN A 67 18.57 31.22 76.66
N GLU A 68 17.55 30.95 77.48
CA GLU A 68 16.54 29.98 77.10
C GLU A 68 15.72 30.59 75.96
N THR A 69 15.76 29.97 74.78
CA THR A 69 15.06 30.49 73.62
C THR A 69 13.55 30.38 73.83
N PRO A 70 12.72 31.23 73.19
CA PRO A 70 11.26 31.09 73.27
C PRO A 70 10.76 29.67 72.90
N ALA A 71 11.45 28.96 72.01
CA ALA A 71 11.15 27.57 71.68
C ALA A 71 11.44 26.59 72.84
N ASP A 72 12.55 26.78 73.56
CA ASP A 72 12.89 25.98 74.74
C ASP A 72 11.88 26.22 75.89
N GLN A 73 11.45 27.47 76.06
CA GLN A 73 10.42 27.83 77.03
C GLN A 73 9.07 27.18 76.70
N LEU A 74 8.65 27.22 75.44
CA LEU A 74 7.43 26.55 74.97
C LEU A 74 7.49 25.04 75.20
N LEU A 75 8.61 24.39 74.86
CA LEU A 75 8.78 22.95 75.06
C LEU A 75 8.73 22.55 76.54
N ARG A 76 9.30 23.37 77.43
CA ARG A 76 9.23 23.16 78.88
C ARG A 76 7.81 23.30 79.41
N LEU A 77 7.04 24.28 78.92
CA LEU A 77 5.63 24.45 79.28
C LEU A 77 4.77 23.28 78.79
N LEU A 78 4.98 22.82 77.56
CA LEU A 78 4.29 21.63 77.03
C LEU A 78 4.54 20.39 77.90
N ARG A 79 5.81 20.11 78.25
CA ARG A 79 6.16 18.99 79.13
C ARG A 79 5.55 19.11 80.53
N ALA A 80 5.43 20.32 81.05
CA ALA A 80 4.82 20.55 82.37
C ALA A 80 3.32 20.23 82.35
N ILE A 81 2.62 20.56 81.26
CA ILE A 81 1.20 20.24 81.08
C ILE A 81 1.00 18.75 80.83
N ASP A 82 1.84 18.13 80.01
CA ASP A 82 1.83 16.68 79.78
C ASP A 82 2.04 15.90 81.10
N ALA A 83 2.77 16.45 82.08
CA ALA A 83 2.97 15.84 83.40
C ALA A 83 1.70 15.84 84.28
N VAL A 84 0.68 16.64 83.95
CA VAL A 84 -0.63 16.67 84.61
C VAL A 84 -1.78 16.23 83.69
N ASP A 85 -1.46 15.57 82.58
CA ASP A 85 -2.41 15.10 81.54
C ASP A 85 -3.58 14.30 82.13
N GLU A 86 -3.34 13.44 83.13
CA GLU A 86 -4.39 12.64 83.79
C GLU A 86 -5.49 13.48 84.48
N ARG A 87 -5.22 14.76 84.76
CA ARG A 87 -6.18 15.71 85.37
C ARG A 87 -6.97 16.50 84.33
N ILE A 88 -6.60 16.42 83.06
CA ILE A 88 -7.22 17.15 81.95
C ILE A 88 -8.25 16.21 81.31
N GLN A 89 -9.53 16.38 81.69
CA GLN A 89 -10.62 15.54 81.18
C GLN A 89 -11.52 16.28 80.17
N ARG A 90 -11.48 17.61 80.17
CA ARG A 90 -12.23 18.49 79.28
C ARG A 90 -11.34 19.61 78.75
N PRO A 91 -11.66 20.18 77.57
CA PRO A 91 -10.92 21.34 77.04
C PRO A 91 -10.83 22.53 78.00
N GLN A 92 -11.85 22.73 78.83
CA GLN A 92 -11.89 23.80 79.84
C GLN A 92 -10.87 23.59 80.97
N ASP A 93 -10.44 22.35 81.23
CA ASP A 93 -9.46 22.05 82.28
C ASP A 93 -8.08 22.61 81.90
N LEU A 94 -7.76 22.71 80.59
CA LEU A 94 -6.54 23.39 80.12
C LEU A 94 -6.51 24.86 80.52
N LEU A 95 -7.66 25.54 80.54
CA LEU A 95 -7.77 26.93 80.97
C LEU A 95 -7.55 27.10 82.48
N ALA A 96 -7.61 26.03 83.27
CA ALA A 96 -7.29 26.06 84.69
C ALA A 96 -5.79 25.84 84.98
N VAL A 97 -4.99 25.43 83.99
CA VAL A 97 -3.56 25.16 84.12
C VAL A 97 -2.77 26.46 83.88
N PRO A 98 -2.02 26.97 84.87
CA PRO A 98 -1.25 28.21 84.73
C PRO A 98 -0.23 28.17 83.58
N GLU A 99 0.42 27.01 83.38
CA GLU A 99 1.41 26.78 82.33
C GLU A 99 0.79 26.88 80.92
N PHE A 100 -0.51 26.58 80.78
CA PHE A 100 -1.23 26.75 79.51
C PHE A 100 -1.37 28.22 79.15
N HIS A 101 -1.74 29.08 80.11
CA HIS A 101 -1.81 30.53 79.90
C HIS A 101 -0.44 31.13 79.58
N GLN A 102 0.61 30.69 80.29
CA GLN A 102 1.99 31.11 79.99
C GLN A 102 2.41 30.73 78.56
N GLY A 103 2.00 29.55 78.08
CA GLY A 103 2.24 29.11 76.71
C GLY A 103 1.47 29.95 75.68
N VAL A 104 0.18 30.23 75.94
CA VAL A 104 -0.65 31.11 75.11
C VAL A 104 -0.08 32.54 75.06
N ASP A 105 0.36 33.09 76.18
CA ASP A 105 0.96 34.43 76.24
C ASP A 105 2.30 34.48 75.48
N LEU A 106 3.11 33.42 75.56
CA LEU A 106 4.37 33.29 74.82
C LEU A 106 4.14 33.22 73.31
N LEU A 107 3.16 32.43 72.85
CA LEU A 107 2.78 32.31 71.44
C LEU A 107 2.06 33.56 70.90
N ALA A 108 1.39 34.34 71.75
CA ALA A 108 0.78 35.60 71.38
C ALA A 108 1.80 36.72 71.13
N GLY A 109 3.03 36.59 71.64
CA GLY A 109 4.11 37.55 71.41
C GLY A 109 4.76 37.45 70.02
N GLU A 110 5.70 38.35 69.73
CA GLU A 110 6.42 38.41 68.43
C GLU A 110 7.50 37.32 68.27
N ALA A 111 7.69 36.45 69.26
CA ALA A 111 8.71 35.40 69.25
C ALA A 111 8.46 34.31 68.18
N PHE A 112 7.22 34.17 67.71
CA PHE A 112 6.82 33.21 66.68
C PHE A 112 6.07 33.93 65.56
N SER A 113 6.48 33.69 64.31
CA SER A 113 5.80 34.23 63.13
C SER A 113 4.45 33.53 62.90
N ALA A 114 3.52 34.20 62.22
CA ALA A 114 2.22 33.61 61.87
C ALA A 114 2.36 32.30 61.07
N GLU A 115 3.28 32.26 60.10
CA GLU A 115 3.58 31.07 59.30
C GLU A 115 4.09 29.91 60.16
N GLU A 116 4.94 30.19 61.15
CA GLU A 116 5.47 29.18 62.05
C GLU A 116 4.38 28.58 62.94
N LEU A 117 3.45 29.40 63.45
CA LEU A 117 2.31 28.95 64.24
C LEU A 117 1.37 28.06 63.41
N VAL A 118 1.07 28.45 62.17
CA VAL A 118 0.25 27.65 61.25
C VAL A 118 0.93 26.31 60.93
N ARG A 119 2.23 26.32 60.66
CA ARG A 119 3.02 25.10 60.38
C ARG A 119 3.01 24.12 61.55
N GLN A 120 3.00 24.62 62.79
CA GLN A 120 2.96 23.79 64.00
C GLN A 120 1.60 23.15 64.26
N LEU A 121 0.50 23.63 63.63
CA LEU A 121 -0.82 23.00 63.75
C LEU A 121 -0.89 21.60 63.15
N GLY A 122 -0.02 21.26 62.19
CA GLY A 122 0.08 19.90 61.61
C GLY A 122 0.82 18.87 62.49
N GLY A 123 1.30 19.26 63.68
CA GLY A 123 1.96 18.35 64.63
C GLY A 123 0.98 17.42 65.36
N SER A 124 1.51 16.49 66.17
CA SER A 124 0.70 15.47 66.89
C SER A 124 0.32 15.84 68.33
N GLY A 125 0.70 17.04 68.82
CA GLY A 125 0.50 17.44 70.22
C GLY A 125 -0.80 18.24 70.44
N TYR A 126 -1.78 17.63 71.10
CA TYR A 126 -3.09 18.28 71.32
C TYR A 126 -3.01 19.55 72.18
N VAL A 127 -2.09 19.61 73.15
CA VAL A 127 -1.88 20.78 74.02
C VAL A 127 -1.34 21.95 73.20
N GLN A 128 -0.33 21.72 72.38
CA GLN A 128 0.27 22.74 71.52
C GLN A 128 -0.74 23.26 70.48
N GLN A 129 -1.45 22.36 69.81
CA GLN A 129 -2.54 22.75 68.89
C GLN A 129 -3.65 23.55 69.61
N SER A 130 -3.98 23.19 70.85
CA SER A 130 -4.95 23.91 71.68
C SER A 130 -4.45 25.30 72.09
N MET A 131 -3.16 25.44 72.40
CA MET A 131 -2.55 26.74 72.67
C MET A 131 -2.58 27.64 71.44
N ILE A 132 -2.17 27.13 70.28
CA ILE A 132 -2.14 27.89 69.03
C ILE A 132 -3.55 28.34 68.63
N THR A 133 -4.55 27.45 68.71
CA THR A 133 -5.95 27.80 68.43
C THR A 133 -6.53 28.78 69.45
N ALA A 134 -6.13 28.72 70.73
CA ALA A 134 -6.52 29.69 71.76
C ALA A 134 -5.85 31.07 71.60
N VAL A 135 -4.76 31.18 70.85
CA VAL A 135 -4.06 32.46 70.55
C VAL A 135 -4.74 33.27 69.44
N LEU A 136 -5.50 32.63 68.56
CA LEU A 136 -6.15 33.27 67.40
C LEU A 136 -6.94 34.56 67.70
N PRO A 137 -7.69 34.70 68.82
CA PRO A 137 -8.34 35.96 69.18
C PRO A 137 -7.37 37.14 69.43
N ARG A 138 -6.10 36.85 69.74
CA ARG A 138 -5.06 37.84 70.09
C ARG A 138 -4.09 38.13 68.93
N ARG A 139 -4.13 37.33 67.86
CA ARG A 139 -3.22 37.42 66.70
C ARG A 139 -4.01 37.66 65.42
N GLY A 140 -4.11 38.93 65.02
CA GLY A 140 -4.82 39.34 63.79
C GLY A 140 -4.03 39.13 62.49
N ASP A 141 -2.73 38.77 62.59
CA ASP A 141 -1.81 38.47 61.49
C ASP A 141 -1.94 37.02 60.97
N ILE A 142 -2.63 36.15 61.70
CA ILE A 142 -2.86 34.75 61.30
C ILE A 142 -4.10 34.68 60.40
N ALA A 143 -3.92 34.30 59.14
CA ALA A 143 -5.01 34.02 58.22
C ALA A 143 -5.81 32.78 58.69
N LEU A 144 -7.13 32.81 58.50
CA LEU A 144 -8.02 31.76 59.00
C LEU A 144 -8.01 30.52 58.11
N GLU A 145 -7.91 30.69 56.80
CA GLU A 145 -7.98 29.62 55.82
C GLU A 145 -6.92 28.53 56.08
N PRO A 146 -5.62 28.83 56.28
CA PRO A 146 -4.61 27.82 56.59
C PRO A 146 -4.84 27.10 57.93
N VAL A 147 -5.52 27.74 58.88
CA VAL A 147 -5.88 27.12 60.17
C VAL A 147 -7.02 26.13 59.98
N LEU A 148 -8.03 26.47 59.17
CA LEU A 148 -9.17 25.61 58.86
C LEU A 148 -8.75 24.36 58.06
N GLU A 149 -7.73 24.46 57.20
CA GLU A 149 -7.17 23.32 56.46
C GLU A 149 -6.67 22.19 57.37
N HIS A 150 -6.18 22.54 58.57
CA HIS A 150 -5.72 21.58 59.57
C HIS A 150 -6.85 21.00 60.44
N ALA A 151 -8.08 21.50 60.34
CA ALA A 151 -9.19 21.11 61.21
C ALA A 151 -9.50 19.61 61.15
N ALA A 152 -9.30 18.95 59.99
CA ALA A 152 -9.49 17.51 59.85
C ALA A 152 -8.55 16.67 60.75
N GLN A 153 -7.40 17.22 61.12
CA GLN A 153 -6.35 16.57 61.93
C GLN A 153 -6.50 16.85 63.42
N PHE A 154 -7.34 17.82 63.81
CA PHE A 154 -7.51 18.21 65.20
C PHE A 154 -8.24 17.15 66.01
N GLY A 155 -7.76 16.89 67.24
CA GLY A 155 -8.55 16.22 68.26
C GLY A 155 -9.69 17.11 68.79
N GLY A 156 -10.50 16.59 69.71
CA GLY A 156 -11.64 17.34 70.28
C GLY A 156 -11.26 18.63 71.03
N TYR A 157 -10.02 18.72 71.53
CA TYR A 157 -9.53 19.86 72.33
C TYR A 157 -9.18 21.08 71.46
N PRO A 158 -8.26 21.00 70.47
CA PRO A 158 -8.02 22.13 69.57
C PRO A 158 -9.26 22.56 68.79
N LEU A 159 -10.11 21.60 68.40
CA LEU A 159 -11.36 21.89 67.70
C LEU A 159 -12.33 22.71 68.57
N HIS A 160 -12.36 22.50 69.88
CA HIS A 160 -13.18 23.28 70.81
C HIS A 160 -12.75 24.76 70.82
N PHE A 161 -11.45 25.04 70.98
CA PHE A 161 -10.91 26.40 70.98
C PHE A 161 -11.07 27.08 69.61
N LEU A 162 -10.89 26.34 68.51
CA LEU A 162 -11.15 26.87 67.17
C LEU A 162 -12.62 27.30 67.02
N ILE A 163 -13.58 26.45 67.40
CA ILE A 163 -15.01 26.77 67.30
C ILE A 163 -15.36 27.98 68.18
N ASP A 164 -14.81 28.07 69.39
CA ASP A 164 -15.02 29.22 70.26
C ASP A 164 -14.45 30.51 69.68
N TYR A 165 -13.25 30.46 69.07
CA TYR A 165 -12.70 31.58 68.35
C TYR A 165 -13.60 32.01 67.18
N LEU A 166 -14.11 31.07 66.38
CA LEU A 166 -14.99 31.40 65.26
C LEU A 166 -16.27 32.13 65.74
N ARG A 167 -16.81 31.78 66.91
CA ARG A 167 -17.96 32.49 67.53
C ARG A 167 -17.65 33.93 67.91
N THR A 168 -16.39 34.30 68.09
CA THR A 168 -16.01 35.69 68.41
C THR A 168 -15.99 36.62 67.19
N ARG A 169 -15.99 36.08 65.96
CA ARG A 169 -15.79 36.86 64.73
C ARG A 169 -17.01 37.64 64.24
N GLY A 170 -18.18 37.47 64.85
CA GLY A 170 -19.39 38.23 64.51
C GLY A 170 -19.98 37.95 63.13
N ASP A 171 -19.50 36.93 62.42
CA ASP A 171 -20.05 36.42 61.16
C ASP A 171 -20.01 34.88 61.12
N ALA A 172 -20.71 34.28 60.16
CA ALA A 172 -20.74 32.83 59.94
C ALA A 172 -19.88 32.37 58.74
N GLN A 173 -19.06 33.24 58.13
CA GLN A 173 -18.42 32.99 56.83
C GLN A 173 -17.49 31.75 56.84
N ALA A 174 -16.85 31.49 57.97
CA ALA A 174 -15.94 30.37 58.15
C ALA A 174 -16.63 29.00 58.24
N LEU A 175 -17.96 28.95 58.40
CA LEU A 175 -18.69 27.72 58.66
C LEU A 175 -18.56 26.69 57.52
N PRO A 176 -18.82 27.01 56.24
CA PRO A 176 -18.62 26.05 55.14
C PRO A 176 -17.17 25.59 54.99
N HIS A 177 -16.20 26.46 55.28
CA HIS A 177 -14.77 26.12 55.24
C HIS A 177 -14.40 25.13 56.35
N LEU A 178 -14.89 25.32 57.58
CA LEU A 178 -14.71 24.35 58.65
C LEU A 178 -15.41 23.02 58.33
N MET A 179 -16.65 23.09 57.84
CA MET A 179 -17.48 21.92 57.56
C MET A 179 -16.99 21.10 56.37
N ARG A 180 -16.21 21.68 55.44
CA ARG A 180 -15.48 20.95 54.39
C ARG A 180 -14.57 19.85 54.96
N HIS A 181 -14.05 20.04 56.17
CA HIS A 181 -13.12 19.13 56.82
C HIS A 181 -13.80 18.16 57.82
N ALA A 182 -15.14 18.13 57.85
CA ALA A 182 -15.89 17.34 58.82
C ALA A 182 -15.59 15.84 58.74
N GLN A 183 -15.30 15.24 59.90
CA GLN A 183 -14.98 13.82 60.04
C GLN A 183 -16.14 13.05 60.69
N PRO A 184 -16.31 11.74 60.40
CA PRO A 184 -17.37 10.92 61.00
C PRO A 184 -17.37 10.97 62.54
N TRP A 185 -16.17 10.97 63.13
CA TRP A 185 -16.02 11.01 64.59
C TRP A 185 -16.50 12.33 65.21
N TRP A 186 -16.58 13.44 64.46
CA TRP A 186 -17.16 14.70 64.94
C TRP A 186 -18.63 14.52 65.33
N TRP A 187 -19.34 13.66 64.58
CA TRP A 187 -20.69 13.27 64.94
C TRP A 187 -20.70 12.19 66.01
N ASP A 188 -19.86 11.17 65.92
CA ASP A 188 -19.92 10.02 66.84
C ASP A 188 -19.53 10.40 68.28
N PHE A 189 -18.61 11.35 68.45
CA PHE A 189 -18.16 11.83 69.75
C PHE A 189 -19.07 12.94 70.32
N ALA A 190 -19.79 12.63 71.40
CA ALA A 190 -20.86 13.47 71.93
C ALA A 190 -20.46 14.92 72.30
N PRO A 191 -19.30 15.18 72.94
CA PRO A 191 -18.90 16.55 73.29
C PRO A 191 -18.68 17.45 72.05
N VAL A 192 -17.99 16.94 71.03
CA VAL A 192 -17.74 17.69 69.78
C VAL A 192 -19.02 17.89 68.99
N ARG A 193 -19.87 16.85 68.90
CA ARG A 193 -21.19 16.95 68.27
C ARG A 193 -22.04 18.05 68.90
N GLN A 194 -22.10 18.12 70.24
CA GLN A 194 -22.88 19.15 70.92
C GLN A 194 -22.31 20.55 70.66
N HIS A 195 -20.99 20.72 70.77
CA HIS A 195 -20.32 22.01 70.53
C HIS A 195 -20.53 22.54 69.11
N LEU A 196 -20.46 21.66 68.11
CA LEU A 196 -20.76 21.99 66.71
C LEU A 196 -22.24 22.31 66.47
N ARG A 197 -23.17 21.63 67.15
CA ARG A 197 -24.60 21.97 67.08
C ARG A 197 -24.87 23.35 67.66
N ASP A 198 -24.25 23.67 68.79
CA ASP A 198 -24.36 24.99 69.41
C ASP A 198 -23.77 26.08 68.50
N TYR A 199 -22.66 25.78 67.81
CA TYR A 199 -22.09 26.68 66.80
C TYR A 199 -23.00 26.87 65.59
N LEU A 200 -23.60 25.80 65.05
CA LEU A 200 -24.57 25.88 63.96
C LEU A 200 -25.82 26.69 64.34
N GLN A 201 -26.31 26.53 65.57
CA GLN A 201 -27.44 27.32 66.09
C GLN A 201 -27.08 28.80 66.28
N TRP A 202 -25.87 29.09 66.76
CA TRP A 202 -25.36 30.46 66.84
C TRP A 202 -25.25 31.08 65.43
N ALA A 203 -24.69 30.35 64.47
CA ALA A 203 -24.51 30.81 63.09
C ALA A 203 -25.85 31.09 62.37
N GLN A 204 -26.94 30.40 62.73
CA GLN A 204 -28.27 30.65 62.14
C GLN A 204 -28.80 32.06 62.40
N GLN A 205 -28.29 32.76 63.42
CA GLN A 205 -28.71 34.13 63.76
C GLN A 205 -28.31 35.15 62.69
N PHE A 206 -27.38 34.81 61.79
CA PHE A 206 -26.87 35.69 60.74
C PHE A 206 -27.61 35.56 59.39
N GLY A 207 -28.67 34.75 59.31
CA GLY A 207 -29.61 34.70 58.18
C GLY A 207 -29.14 33.82 57.02
N ASP A 208 -28.17 34.28 56.23
CA ASP A 208 -27.80 33.64 54.97
C ASP A 208 -26.69 32.60 55.14
N ALA A 209 -26.86 31.46 54.45
CA ALA A 209 -25.83 30.43 54.37
C ALA A 209 -24.62 30.98 53.59
N PRO A 210 -23.40 30.94 54.13
CA PRO A 210 -22.23 31.46 53.44
C PRO A 210 -21.91 30.64 52.18
N ALA A 211 -21.21 31.26 51.23
CA ALA A 211 -20.79 30.59 50.00
C ALA A 211 -19.93 29.36 50.32
N ALA A 212 -20.24 28.23 49.68
CA ALA A 212 -19.49 27.00 49.87
C ALA A 212 -18.16 27.03 49.09
N PRO A 213 -17.06 26.52 49.66
CA PRO A 213 -15.75 26.50 49.01
C PRO A 213 -15.67 25.54 47.81
N ALA A 214 -14.73 25.79 46.89
CA ALA A 214 -14.19 24.82 45.90
C ALA A 214 -14.13 23.36 46.40
N LEU A 215 -14.82 22.37 45.81
CA LEU A 215 -14.73 20.94 46.19
C LEU A 215 -14.17 20.03 45.09
N ASP A 216 -13.56 20.61 44.06
CA ASP A 216 -13.17 19.92 42.83
C ASP A 216 -12.04 18.88 43.05
N GLU A 217 -11.35 18.94 44.19
CA GLU A 217 -10.18 18.12 44.54
C GLU A 217 -10.48 16.85 45.37
N LEU A 218 -11.68 16.70 45.98
CA LEU A 218 -11.96 15.58 46.89
C LEU A 218 -12.04 14.22 46.18
N GLU A 219 -11.64 13.11 46.78
CA GLU A 219 -11.86 11.78 46.18
C GLU A 219 -13.33 11.29 46.34
N GLU A 220 -13.80 10.32 45.53
CA GLU A 220 -15.19 9.78 45.60
C GLU A 220 -15.55 9.29 47.02
N ALA A 221 -14.63 8.56 47.66
CA ALA A 221 -14.81 8.06 49.02
C ALA A 221 -14.90 9.21 50.04
N GLN A 222 -14.05 10.22 49.92
CA GLN A 222 -14.04 11.39 50.80
C GLN A 222 -15.31 12.24 50.64
N ALA A 223 -15.76 12.46 49.39
CA ALA A 223 -17.00 13.17 49.09
C ALA A 223 -18.23 12.43 49.65
N SER A 224 -18.29 11.11 49.51
CA SER A 224 -19.39 10.31 50.08
C SER A 224 -19.39 10.36 51.62
N GLN A 225 -18.23 10.21 52.24
CA GLN A 225 -18.08 10.30 53.70
C GLN A 225 -18.48 11.68 54.24
N LEU A 226 -18.04 12.75 53.56
CA LEU A 226 -18.39 14.12 53.90
C LEU A 226 -19.90 14.36 53.76
N ARG A 227 -20.50 13.93 52.64
CA ARG A 227 -21.96 14.00 52.42
C ARG A 227 -22.72 13.35 53.56
N ASP A 228 -22.34 12.12 53.94
CA ASP A 228 -23.04 11.35 54.97
C ASP A 228 -22.87 11.98 56.36
N THR A 229 -21.71 12.57 56.64
CA THR A 229 -21.43 13.30 57.88
C THR A 229 -22.26 14.59 57.94
N LEU A 230 -22.27 15.40 56.89
CA LEU A 230 -23.03 16.66 56.83
C LEU A 230 -24.54 16.42 56.94
N LYS A 231 -25.07 15.38 56.28
CA LYS A 231 -26.50 15.00 56.38
C LYS A 231 -26.94 14.72 57.81
N ARG A 232 -26.07 14.15 58.66
CA ARG A 232 -26.40 13.83 60.06
C ARG A 232 -26.63 15.08 60.91
N PHE A 233 -25.99 16.20 60.59
CA PHE A 233 -26.18 17.46 61.34
C PHE A 233 -27.52 18.15 61.06
N ALA A 234 -28.17 17.86 59.92
CA ALA A 234 -29.51 18.32 59.56
C ALA A 234 -29.74 19.84 59.77
N SER A 235 -28.83 20.68 59.26
CA SER A 235 -28.89 22.15 59.36
C SER A 235 -29.03 22.81 57.99
N PRO A 236 -29.99 23.75 57.80
CA PRO A 236 -30.18 24.47 56.53
C PRO A 236 -28.94 25.26 56.07
N LEU A 237 -28.09 25.69 57.00
CA LEU A 237 -26.84 26.40 56.68
C LEU A 237 -25.83 25.54 55.91
N LEU A 238 -25.98 24.22 55.97
CA LEU A 238 -25.10 23.27 55.28
C LEU A 238 -25.64 22.88 53.90
N ASP A 239 -26.86 23.27 53.53
CA ASP A 239 -27.48 22.88 52.26
C ASP A 239 -26.66 23.29 51.02
N PRO A 240 -26.06 24.51 50.95
CA PRO A 240 -25.22 24.87 49.80
C PRO A 240 -23.97 23.99 49.66
N LEU A 241 -23.32 23.68 50.79
CA LEU A 241 -22.14 22.80 50.82
C LEU A 241 -22.54 21.36 50.48
N LEU A 242 -23.64 20.87 51.06
CA LEU A 242 -24.15 19.53 50.79
C LEU A 242 -24.50 19.37 49.30
N ALA A 243 -25.18 20.35 48.70
CA ALA A 243 -25.49 20.37 47.28
C ALA A 243 -24.22 20.39 46.40
N GLN A 244 -23.14 21.00 46.86
CA GLN A 244 -21.86 20.99 46.13
C GLN A 244 -21.13 19.65 46.25
N VAL A 245 -21.11 19.03 47.45
CA VAL A 245 -20.56 17.69 47.67
C VAL A 245 -21.32 16.66 46.83
N GLU A 246 -22.66 16.76 46.79
CA GLU A 246 -23.50 15.87 46.00
C GLU A 246 -23.26 16.04 44.49
N ARG A 247 -23.13 17.28 44.00
CA ARG A 247 -22.76 17.56 42.60
C ARG A 247 -21.40 16.95 42.24
N ALA A 248 -20.38 17.15 43.07
CA ALA A 248 -19.04 16.62 42.83
C ALA A 248 -19.01 15.07 42.86
N ALA A 249 -19.72 14.45 43.81
CA ALA A 249 -19.83 13.00 43.90
C ALA A 249 -20.57 12.40 42.69
N ASN A 250 -21.67 13.03 42.26
CA ASN A 250 -22.43 12.60 41.10
C ASN A 250 -21.63 12.72 39.80
N ALA A 251 -20.94 13.84 39.58
CA ALA A 251 -20.11 14.04 38.39
C ALA A 251 -18.99 12.98 38.27
N ARG A 252 -18.35 12.59 39.40
CA ARG A 252 -17.34 11.51 39.41
C ARG A 252 -17.95 10.14 39.16
N ARG A 253 -19.10 9.83 39.78
CA ARG A 253 -19.83 8.58 39.52
C ARG A 253 -20.27 8.47 38.06
N GLU A 254 -20.78 9.56 37.48
CA GLU A 254 -21.13 9.67 36.07
C GLU A 254 -19.90 9.41 35.19
N GLY A 255 -18.79 10.11 35.44
CA GLY A 255 -17.54 9.90 34.71
C GLY A 255 -16.99 8.47 34.84
N ARG A 256 -17.11 7.83 36.00
CA ARG A 256 -16.64 6.44 36.22
C ARG A 256 -17.51 5.41 35.52
N VAL A 257 -18.83 5.49 35.69
CA VAL A 257 -19.77 4.49 35.13
C VAL A 257 -19.90 4.68 33.63
N LEU A 258 -20.25 5.88 33.19
CA LEU A 258 -20.49 6.16 31.77
C LEU A 258 -19.18 6.29 30.98
N GLY A 259 -18.10 6.80 31.60
CA GLY A 259 -16.79 6.90 30.94
C GLY A 259 -16.12 5.55 30.67
N ALA A 260 -16.60 4.46 31.29
CA ALA A 260 -16.09 3.12 31.02
C ALA A 260 -16.42 2.62 29.60
N PHE A 261 -17.46 3.15 28.95
CA PHE A 261 -17.93 2.70 27.64
C PHE A 261 -18.51 3.83 26.76
N GLY A 262 -18.21 5.09 27.07
CA GLY A 262 -18.64 6.25 26.31
C GLY A 262 -18.02 7.54 26.80
N ARG A 263 -18.58 8.68 26.37
CA ARG A 263 -18.11 10.03 26.75
C ARG A 263 -19.21 10.80 27.46
N VAL A 264 -18.87 11.43 28.57
CA VAL A 264 -19.78 12.29 29.34
C VAL A 264 -19.43 13.74 29.08
N ASN A 265 -20.44 14.55 28.72
CA ASN A 265 -20.32 15.98 28.44
C ASN A 265 -19.12 16.28 27.54
N ALA A 266 -19.03 15.53 26.43
CA ALA A 266 -17.91 15.59 25.52
C ALA A 266 -17.70 17.03 25.02
N ALA A 267 -16.48 17.53 25.21
CA ALA A 267 -16.08 18.81 24.64
C ALA A 267 -16.17 18.73 23.12
N ILE A 268 -16.80 19.74 22.55
CA ILE A 268 -16.98 19.84 21.11
C ILE A 268 -15.64 20.19 20.46
N LYS A 269 -15.32 19.51 19.35
CA LYS A 269 -14.10 19.81 18.58
C LYS A 269 -14.15 21.25 18.04
N PRO A 270 -13.06 22.03 18.17
CA PRO A 270 -12.99 23.37 17.59
C PRO A 270 -12.95 23.27 16.06
N GLN A 271 -14.11 23.37 15.44
CA GLN A 271 -14.30 23.40 13.98
C GLN A 271 -15.28 24.53 13.65
N THR A 272 -15.04 25.21 12.54
CA THR A 272 -15.95 26.24 12.04
C THR A 272 -17.27 25.62 11.63
N ARG A 273 -18.36 26.09 12.22
CA ARG A 273 -19.71 25.58 12.02
C ARG A 273 -20.58 26.71 11.50
N ILE A 274 -21.24 26.46 10.39
CA ILE A 274 -22.13 27.43 9.79
C ILE A 274 -23.55 27.09 10.18
N VAL A 275 -24.20 28.00 10.91
CA VAL A 275 -25.60 27.88 11.29
C VAL A 275 -26.42 28.74 10.34
N HIS A 276 -27.00 28.10 9.33
CA HIS A 276 -27.92 28.76 8.40
C HIS A 276 -29.36 28.71 8.94
N ASP A 277 -30.24 29.58 8.43
CA ASP A 277 -31.62 29.75 8.92
C ASP A 277 -32.41 28.45 9.05
N ALA A 278 -32.32 27.58 8.04
CA ALA A 278 -33.00 26.29 8.09
C ALA A 278 -32.50 25.40 9.23
N LEU A 279 -31.19 25.34 9.48
CA LEU A 279 -30.61 24.56 10.58
C LEU A 279 -30.97 25.19 11.93
N ALA A 280 -30.94 26.52 12.04
CA ALA A 280 -31.34 27.24 13.25
C ALA A 280 -32.79 26.94 13.64
N ARG A 281 -33.72 26.94 12.67
CA ARG A 281 -35.12 26.56 12.91
C ARG A 281 -35.27 25.12 13.39
N GLN A 282 -34.49 24.18 12.84
CA GLN A 282 -34.50 22.79 13.31
C GLN A 282 -33.89 22.66 14.71
N LEU A 283 -32.86 23.44 15.03
CA LEU A 283 -32.23 23.45 16.36
C LEU A 283 -33.22 23.89 17.44
N GLU A 284 -33.93 25.00 17.22
CA GLU A 284 -34.97 25.46 18.15
C GLU A 284 -36.08 24.42 18.29
N ARG A 285 -36.56 23.84 17.18
CA ARG A 285 -37.60 22.80 17.22
C ARG A 285 -37.18 21.59 18.06
N VAL A 286 -35.95 21.09 17.89
CA VAL A 286 -35.48 19.92 18.66
C VAL A 286 -35.23 20.29 20.13
N HIS A 287 -34.73 21.49 20.39
CA HIS A 287 -34.55 21.99 21.76
C HIS A 287 -35.89 22.09 22.50
N GLU A 288 -36.94 22.63 21.86
CA GLU A 288 -38.30 22.68 22.41
C GLU A 288 -38.87 21.27 22.67
N LEU A 289 -38.67 20.33 21.74
CA LEU A 289 -39.14 18.95 21.89
C LEU A 289 -38.50 18.23 23.08
N LEU A 290 -37.19 18.41 23.29
CA LEU A 290 -36.47 17.77 24.39
C LEU A 290 -36.69 18.46 25.74
N SER A 291 -36.87 19.79 25.74
CA SER A 291 -37.05 20.59 26.95
C SER A 291 -38.47 20.48 27.54
N ASN A 292 -39.43 19.93 26.79
CA ASN A 292 -40.78 19.70 27.26
C ASN A 292 -40.84 18.61 28.35
N GLU A 293 -41.91 18.58 29.16
CA GLU A 293 -42.05 17.57 30.23
C GLU A 293 -42.17 16.14 29.69
N ALA A 294 -42.56 15.97 28.43
CA ALA A 294 -42.59 14.68 27.75
C ALA A 294 -41.17 14.14 27.50
N THR A 295 -40.96 12.87 27.80
CA THR A 295 -39.70 12.15 27.58
C THR A 295 -39.62 11.63 26.15
N THR A 296 -39.68 12.57 25.20
CA THR A 296 -39.64 12.28 23.77
C THR A 296 -38.21 12.04 23.32
N SER A 297 -37.97 10.92 22.65
CA SER A 297 -36.70 10.68 21.95
C SER A 297 -36.79 11.20 20.52
N VAL A 298 -35.65 11.54 19.90
CA VAL A 298 -35.61 12.19 18.58
C VAL A 298 -34.70 11.41 17.64
N LEU A 299 -35.17 11.11 16.43
CA LEU A 299 -34.33 10.62 15.34
C LEU A 299 -34.15 11.72 14.30
N VAL A 300 -32.91 12.13 14.10
CA VAL A 300 -32.53 13.08 13.07
C VAL A 300 -32.28 12.30 11.77
N ALA A 301 -33.27 12.35 10.89
CA ALA A 301 -33.29 11.64 9.62
C ALA A 301 -32.83 12.56 8.48
N GLY A 302 -31.87 12.11 7.67
CA GLY A 302 -31.39 12.88 6.53
C GLY A 302 -30.23 12.19 5.82
N GLU A 303 -29.93 12.63 4.61
CA GLU A 303 -28.79 12.09 3.85
C GLU A 303 -27.44 12.50 4.46
N HIS A 304 -26.33 11.93 3.98
CA HIS A 304 -25.00 12.31 4.45
C HIS A 304 -24.63 13.71 3.95
N GLY A 305 -24.13 14.58 4.83
CA GLY A 305 -23.71 15.95 4.50
C GLY A 305 -24.73 17.07 4.78
N VAL A 306 -25.98 16.75 5.11
CA VAL A 306 -27.04 17.77 5.37
C VAL A 306 -26.92 18.50 6.72
N GLY A 307 -25.92 18.19 7.53
CA GLY A 307 -25.69 18.86 8.83
C GLY A 307 -26.32 18.19 10.06
N LYS A 308 -26.67 16.88 9.99
CA LYS A 308 -27.22 16.12 11.13
C LYS A 308 -26.35 16.20 12.39
N SER A 309 -25.06 15.88 12.27
CA SER A 309 -24.13 15.91 13.41
C SER A 309 -23.91 17.31 13.94
N VAL A 310 -23.88 18.33 13.06
CA VAL A 310 -23.77 19.74 13.47
C VAL A 310 -24.97 20.16 14.30
N LEU A 311 -26.19 19.79 13.88
CA LEU A 311 -27.41 20.04 14.64
C LEU A 311 -27.33 19.45 16.05
N ILE A 312 -26.96 18.16 16.15
CA ILE A 312 -26.88 17.45 17.43
C ILE A 312 -25.77 18.01 18.30
N ASP A 313 -24.63 18.39 17.73
CA ASP A 313 -23.53 18.99 18.50
C ASP A 313 -23.94 20.34 19.09
N LEU A 314 -24.57 21.22 18.29
CA LEU A 314 -25.05 22.53 18.75
C LEU A 314 -26.11 22.38 19.85
N LEU A 315 -27.02 21.44 19.67
CA LEU A 315 -28.01 21.07 20.68
C LEU A 315 -27.34 20.55 21.96
N SER A 316 -26.38 19.63 21.83
CA SER A 316 -25.65 19.07 22.97
C SER A 316 -24.92 20.16 23.75
N GLN A 317 -24.29 21.12 23.06
CA GLN A 317 -23.65 22.26 23.70
C GLN A 317 -24.64 23.11 24.51
N ARG A 318 -25.79 23.42 23.90
CA ARG A 318 -26.84 24.22 24.54
C ARG A 318 -27.40 23.51 25.77
N LEU A 319 -27.70 22.22 25.66
CA LEU A 319 -28.19 21.42 26.77
C LEU A 319 -27.15 21.29 27.90
N GLN A 320 -25.86 21.11 27.58
CA GLN A 320 -24.78 21.10 28.57
C GLN A 320 -24.69 22.44 29.32
N ASN A 321 -24.80 23.57 28.61
CA ASN A 321 -24.83 24.91 29.22
C ASN A 321 -26.06 25.11 30.13
N GLU A 322 -27.18 24.41 29.84
CA GLU A 322 -28.38 24.36 30.67
C GLU A 322 -28.28 23.35 31.83
N GLY A 323 -27.14 22.67 31.99
CA GLY A 323 -26.87 21.73 33.08
C GLY A 323 -27.29 20.28 32.81
N TRP A 324 -27.62 19.93 31.56
CA TRP A 324 -27.97 18.55 31.21
C TRP A 324 -26.75 17.62 31.19
N LEU A 325 -26.97 16.38 31.61
CA LEU A 325 -26.05 15.27 31.41
C LEU A 325 -26.18 14.77 29.96
N VAL A 326 -25.20 15.07 29.12
CA VAL A 326 -25.14 14.56 27.74
C VAL A 326 -24.14 13.41 27.68
N PHE A 327 -24.65 12.21 27.43
CA PHE A 327 -23.85 11.00 27.28
C PHE A 327 -23.77 10.59 25.82
N GLU A 328 -22.57 10.42 25.27
CA GLU A 328 -22.34 9.96 23.90
C GLU A 328 -21.74 8.56 23.93
N ALA A 329 -22.43 7.59 23.30
CA ALA A 329 -21.91 6.25 23.12
C ALA A 329 -22.55 5.56 21.91
N SER A 330 -21.71 4.90 21.11
CA SER A 330 -22.11 4.01 20.01
C SER A 330 -22.36 2.58 20.51
N ALA A 331 -23.07 1.78 19.71
CA ALA A 331 -23.23 0.35 20.00
C ALA A 331 -21.89 -0.38 20.18
N ALA A 332 -20.87 -0.01 19.41
CA ALA A 332 -19.55 -0.64 19.49
C ALA A 332 -18.81 -0.32 20.80
N GLU A 333 -18.91 0.92 21.28
CA GLU A 333 -18.29 1.34 22.55
C GLU A 333 -18.97 0.65 23.74
N ILE A 334 -20.31 0.52 23.72
CA ILE A 334 -21.07 -0.21 24.74
C ILE A 334 -20.68 -1.70 24.78
N LEU A 335 -20.44 -2.30 23.60
CA LEU A 335 -20.06 -3.72 23.45
C LEU A 335 -18.56 -3.99 23.68
N SER A 336 -17.71 -2.96 23.74
CA SER A 336 -16.27 -3.12 23.82
C SER A 336 -15.84 -3.81 25.13
N GLY A 337 -15.04 -4.88 24.99
CA GLY A 337 -14.37 -5.56 26.11
C GLY A 337 -15.11 -6.74 26.73
N GLN A 338 -16.20 -7.27 26.15
CA GLN A 338 -16.99 -8.35 26.77
C GLN A 338 -17.42 -9.46 25.81
N SER A 339 -17.46 -10.70 26.33
CA SER A 339 -17.71 -11.94 25.57
C SER A 339 -19.02 -12.64 25.96
N TYR A 340 -19.71 -12.18 27.02
CA TYR A 340 -20.86 -12.88 27.61
C TYR A 340 -22.10 -11.97 27.73
N ILE A 341 -23.28 -12.52 27.37
CA ILE A 341 -24.59 -11.82 27.34
C ILE A 341 -24.95 -11.16 28.69
N GLY A 342 -24.68 -11.84 29.80
CA GLY A 342 -25.05 -11.33 31.13
C GLY A 342 -24.34 -10.03 31.50
N GLU A 343 -23.09 -9.86 31.03
CA GLU A 343 -22.31 -8.66 31.29
C GLU A 343 -22.86 -7.46 30.49
N LEU A 344 -23.38 -7.69 29.27
CA LEU A 344 -24.06 -6.66 28.47
C LEU A 344 -25.34 -6.16 29.14
N GLU A 345 -26.18 -7.07 29.64
CA GLU A 345 -27.41 -6.69 30.36
C GLU A 345 -27.11 -5.89 31.64
N GLU A 346 -26.05 -6.27 32.37
CA GLU A 346 -25.61 -5.55 33.55
C GLU A 346 -25.12 -4.14 33.20
N ARG A 347 -24.31 -3.98 32.14
CA ARG A 347 -23.90 -2.66 31.65
C ARG A 347 -25.05 -1.78 31.24
N VAL A 348 -26.01 -2.32 30.49
CA VAL A 348 -27.22 -1.58 30.10
C VAL A 348 -27.98 -1.11 31.33
N ARG A 349 -28.07 -1.95 32.38
CA ARG A 349 -28.69 -1.60 33.65
C ARG A 349 -27.95 -0.48 34.39
N GLU A 350 -26.61 -0.56 34.45
CA GLU A 350 -25.79 0.49 35.06
C GLU A 350 -25.92 1.83 34.33
N MET A 351 -25.90 1.79 32.99
CA MET A 351 -26.10 2.96 32.15
C MET A 351 -27.47 3.60 32.40
N LEU A 352 -28.54 2.80 32.38
CA LEU A 352 -29.90 3.27 32.66
C LEU A 352 -30.03 3.86 34.07
N ALA A 353 -29.38 3.28 35.07
CA ALA A 353 -29.43 3.79 36.44
C ALA A 353 -28.81 5.19 36.59
N VAL A 354 -27.88 5.57 35.72
CA VAL A 354 -27.30 6.93 35.69
C VAL A 354 -28.15 7.89 34.85
N LEU A 355 -28.72 7.40 33.74
CA LEU A 355 -29.48 8.20 32.77
C LEU A 355 -30.96 8.41 33.14
N ASP A 356 -31.52 7.63 34.08
CA ASP A 356 -32.91 7.76 34.55
C ASP A 356 -33.12 9.04 35.39
N ARG A 357 -33.16 10.19 34.71
CA ARG A 357 -33.39 11.52 35.29
C ARG A 357 -33.92 12.52 34.25
N LYS A 358 -34.53 13.61 34.74
CA LYS A 358 -35.17 14.62 33.88
C LYS A 358 -34.25 15.42 32.95
N GLN A 359 -32.96 15.55 33.25
CA GLN A 359 -32.00 16.33 32.45
C GLN A 359 -30.84 15.45 32.02
N ALA A 360 -31.15 14.31 31.39
CA ALA A 360 -30.18 13.44 30.75
C ALA A 360 -30.58 13.16 29.31
N LEU A 361 -29.58 13.09 28.43
CA LEU A 361 -29.73 12.77 27.02
C LEU A 361 -28.64 11.79 26.61
N TRP A 362 -29.04 10.67 26.02
CA TRP A 362 -28.10 9.79 25.32
C TRP A 362 -28.05 10.16 23.84
N ARG A 363 -26.88 10.60 23.38
CA ARG A 363 -26.53 10.72 21.97
C ARG A 363 -25.99 9.38 21.46
N ALA A 364 -26.70 8.81 20.49
CA ALA A 364 -26.31 7.61 19.76
C ALA A 364 -25.88 8.00 18.32
N PRO A 365 -24.56 8.07 18.02
CA PRO A 365 -24.07 8.56 16.72
C PRO A 365 -24.60 7.75 15.52
N ASP A 366 -24.63 6.42 15.63
CA ASP A 366 -25.16 5.52 14.60
C ASP A 366 -26.35 4.73 15.16
N PHE A 367 -27.53 5.36 15.19
CA PHE A 367 -28.70 4.77 15.85
C PHE A 367 -29.13 3.44 15.23
N PHE A 368 -29.02 3.30 13.91
CA PHE A 368 -29.45 2.11 13.20
C PHE A 368 -28.66 0.84 13.62
N ASP A 369 -27.38 1.01 13.96
CA ASP A 369 -26.52 -0.10 14.39
C ASP A 369 -27.01 -0.78 15.68
N LEU A 370 -27.75 -0.06 16.52
CA LEU A 370 -28.34 -0.60 17.75
C LEU A 370 -29.33 -1.73 17.46
N LEU A 371 -29.92 -1.78 16.26
CA LEU A 371 -30.89 -2.80 15.87
C LEU A 371 -30.26 -4.20 15.79
N ALA A 372 -29.03 -4.30 15.27
CA ALA A 372 -28.38 -5.58 14.98
C ALA A 372 -27.21 -5.88 15.92
N LYS A 373 -26.46 -4.86 16.37
CA LYS A 373 -25.31 -5.05 17.25
C LYS A 373 -25.77 -5.50 18.63
N GLY A 374 -25.10 -6.52 19.18
CA GLY A 374 -25.50 -7.22 20.41
C GLY A 374 -26.30 -8.51 20.17
N SER A 375 -26.72 -8.79 18.93
CA SER A 375 -27.39 -10.05 18.58
C SER A 375 -26.40 -11.22 18.51
N HIS A 376 -26.86 -12.42 18.87
CA HIS A 376 -26.08 -13.67 18.87
C HIS A 376 -26.86 -14.80 18.19
N SER A 377 -26.17 -15.87 17.77
CA SER A 377 -26.76 -16.99 17.03
C SER A 377 -27.93 -17.69 17.76
N ARG A 378 -28.06 -17.48 19.08
CA ARG A 378 -29.13 -18.04 19.94
C ARG A 378 -30.22 -17.03 20.29
N ASP A 379 -29.97 -15.73 20.18
CA ASP A 379 -30.95 -14.67 20.48
C ASP A 379 -30.75 -13.49 19.51
N PRO A 380 -31.70 -13.25 18.60
CA PRO A 380 -31.58 -12.22 17.57
C PRO A 380 -31.78 -10.79 18.12
N ARG A 381 -32.06 -10.61 19.41
CA ARG A 381 -32.30 -9.29 20.02
C ARG A 381 -31.03 -8.44 20.00
N GLY A 382 -31.13 -7.22 19.46
CA GLY A 382 -30.06 -6.23 19.46
C GLY A 382 -30.06 -5.36 20.72
N LEU A 383 -29.07 -4.47 20.84
CA LEU A 383 -28.98 -3.50 21.94
C LEU A 383 -30.21 -2.59 22.04
N LEU A 384 -30.80 -2.23 20.88
CA LEU A 384 -32.04 -1.46 20.83
C LEU A 384 -33.18 -2.15 21.58
N ASP A 385 -33.30 -3.48 21.45
CA ASP A 385 -34.36 -4.26 22.10
C ASP A 385 -34.21 -4.29 23.63
N LEU A 386 -32.97 -4.17 24.14
CA LEU A 386 -32.70 -4.07 25.58
C LEU A 386 -33.04 -2.67 26.13
N MET A 387 -32.96 -1.64 25.29
CA MET A 387 -33.14 -0.23 25.66
C MET A 387 -34.59 0.24 25.50
N LEU A 388 -35.31 -0.32 24.53
CA LEU A 388 -36.69 0.03 24.21
C LEU A 388 -37.61 0.11 25.44
N PRO A 389 -37.60 -0.85 26.38
CA PRO A 389 -38.46 -0.76 27.57
C PRO A 389 -38.24 0.50 28.41
N ALA A 390 -37.00 1.01 28.49
CA ALA A 390 -36.70 2.25 29.22
C ALA A 390 -37.16 3.50 28.45
N ILE A 391 -37.08 3.47 27.12
CA ILE A 391 -37.57 4.53 26.23
C ILE A 391 -39.11 4.60 26.28
N GLU A 392 -39.78 3.45 26.23
CA GLU A 392 -41.24 3.33 26.31
C GLU A 392 -41.78 3.87 27.64
N ARG A 393 -41.07 3.61 28.76
CA ARG A 393 -41.40 4.15 30.08
C ARG A 393 -40.99 5.62 30.27
N GLY A 394 -40.29 6.21 29.30
CA GLY A 394 -39.82 7.58 29.40
C GLY A 394 -38.65 7.78 30.37
N GLN A 395 -37.96 6.71 30.77
CA GLN A 395 -36.79 6.77 31.65
C GLN A 395 -35.51 7.14 30.91
N LEU A 396 -35.51 7.05 29.57
CA LEU A 396 -34.36 7.31 28.74
C LEU A 396 -34.76 8.18 27.55
N ARG A 397 -34.12 9.34 27.42
CA ARG A 397 -34.19 10.17 26.20
C ARG A 397 -33.00 9.88 25.31
N VAL A 398 -33.28 9.61 24.05
CA VAL A 398 -32.26 9.32 23.04
C VAL A 398 -32.35 10.31 21.90
N ILE A 399 -31.21 10.80 21.44
CA ILE A 399 -31.07 11.45 20.14
C ILE A 399 -30.14 10.62 19.25
N GLY A 400 -30.58 10.32 18.03
CA GLY A 400 -29.82 9.49 17.12
C GLY A 400 -29.84 10.02 15.69
N GLU A 401 -28.75 9.79 14.95
CA GLU A 401 -28.71 10.06 13.52
C GLU A 401 -29.12 8.82 12.74
N ILE A 402 -29.88 9.02 11.66
CA ILE A 402 -30.32 7.94 10.78
C ILE A 402 -30.46 8.45 9.33
N THR A 403 -30.23 7.58 8.35
CA THR A 403 -30.55 7.89 6.94
C THR A 403 -32.02 7.57 6.62
N PRO A 404 -32.65 8.20 5.62
CA PRO A 404 -34.04 7.90 5.26
C PRO A 404 -34.29 6.42 4.94
N ARG A 405 -33.30 5.77 4.29
CA ARG A 405 -33.34 4.34 4.00
C ARG A 405 -33.27 3.48 5.25
N GLN A 406 -32.32 3.76 6.15
CA GLN A 406 -32.20 3.07 7.43
C GLN A 406 -33.45 3.26 8.28
N LEU A 407 -34.04 4.45 8.28
CA LEU A 407 -35.29 4.73 8.97
C LEU A 407 -36.43 3.86 8.43
N ALA A 408 -36.58 3.74 7.10
CA ALA A 408 -37.59 2.87 6.51
C ALA A 408 -37.41 1.41 6.95
N GLN A 409 -36.16 0.90 6.94
CA GLN A 409 -35.84 -0.46 7.40
C GLN A 409 -36.12 -0.64 8.89
N LEU A 410 -35.74 0.34 9.72
CA LEU A 410 -35.97 0.34 11.16
C LEU A 410 -37.46 0.30 11.49
N LEU A 411 -38.28 1.11 10.81
CA LEU A 411 -39.73 1.15 11.02
C LEU A 411 -40.42 -0.15 10.61
N ILE A 412 -39.90 -0.85 9.60
CA ILE A 412 -40.38 -2.19 9.22
C ILE A 412 -40.01 -3.21 10.31
N ALA A 413 -38.77 -3.17 10.80
CA ALA A 413 -38.28 -4.13 11.79
C ALA A 413 -38.89 -3.90 13.18
N ARG A 414 -39.10 -2.65 13.58
CA ARG A 414 -39.61 -2.21 14.89
C ARG A 414 -40.60 -1.05 14.73
N PRO A 415 -41.88 -1.34 14.45
CA PRO A 415 -42.91 -0.30 14.28
C PRO A 415 -43.11 0.60 15.52
N VAL A 416 -42.78 0.09 16.71
CA VAL A 416 -42.87 0.80 18.00
C VAL A 416 -42.08 2.12 18.00
N ILE A 417 -41.00 2.22 17.23
CA ILE A 417 -40.19 3.44 17.11
C ILE A 417 -41.05 4.64 16.70
N LYS A 418 -42.06 4.46 15.86
CA LYS A 418 -42.95 5.55 15.38
C LYS A 418 -43.74 6.22 16.51
N HIS A 419 -43.93 5.55 17.63
CA HIS A 419 -44.73 6.05 18.76
C HIS A 419 -43.88 6.72 19.85
N HIS A 420 -42.60 6.37 19.95
CA HIS A 420 -41.70 6.84 21.02
C HIS A 420 -40.60 7.79 20.53
N PHE A 421 -40.41 7.89 19.21
CA PHE A 421 -39.47 8.82 18.60
C PHE A 421 -40.17 9.83 17.70
N GLU A 422 -39.84 11.10 17.88
CA GLU A 422 -40.13 12.14 16.89
C GLU A 422 -39.07 12.08 15.78
N ILE A 423 -39.53 12.05 14.52
CA ILE A 423 -38.64 11.96 13.36
C ILE A 423 -38.45 13.36 12.78
N LEU A 424 -37.23 13.88 12.90
CA LEU A 424 -36.83 15.16 12.35
C LEU A 424 -36.15 14.97 10.99
N ASN A 425 -36.82 15.37 9.91
CA ASN A 425 -36.27 15.26 8.56
C ASN A 425 -35.45 16.50 8.18
N LEU A 426 -34.15 16.31 7.94
CA LEU A 426 -33.26 17.32 7.37
C LEU A 426 -33.13 17.11 5.86
N ALA A 427 -33.60 18.09 5.09
CA ALA A 427 -33.44 18.12 3.65
C ALA A 427 -32.09 18.76 3.25
N PRO A 428 -31.50 18.36 2.10
CA PRO A 428 -30.37 19.06 1.52
C PRO A 428 -30.68 20.54 1.27
N VAL A 429 -29.68 21.40 1.44
CA VAL A 429 -29.82 22.84 1.16
C VAL A 429 -29.94 23.07 -0.34
N GLU A 430 -30.88 23.93 -0.74
CA GLU A 430 -31.09 24.29 -2.15
C GLU A 430 -29.91 25.09 -2.71
N PRO A 431 -29.57 24.96 -4.02
CA PRO A 431 -28.43 25.64 -4.62
C PRO A 431 -28.39 27.15 -4.41
N LEU A 432 -29.55 27.82 -4.43
CA LEU A 432 -29.66 29.26 -4.21
C LEU A 432 -29.30 29.70 -2.78
N ALA A 433 -29.45 28.80 -1.81
CA ALA A 433 -29.13 29.05 -0.40
C ALA A 433 -27.67 28.70 -0.05
N LEU A 434 -26.88 28.17 -1.00
CA LEU A 434 -25.47 27.83 -0.77
C LEU A 434 -24.54 29.03 -0.78
N GLU A 435 -24.78 30.00 -1.66
CA GLU A 435 -23.97 31.22 -1.77
C GLU A 435 -23.83 31.96 -0.42
N PRO A 436 -24.92 32.26 0.33
CA PRO A 436 -24.78 32.93 1.62
C PRO A 436 -24.06 32.06 2.67
N ILE A 437 -24.22 30.73 2.62
CA ILE A 437 -23.52 29.79 3.52
C ILE A 437 -22.01 29.81 3.26
N ALA A 438 -21.61 29.79 1.98
CA ALA A 438 -20.21 29.84 1.58
C ALA A 438 -19.56 31.20 1.92
N ALA A 439 -20.29 32.29 1.72
CA ALA A 439 -19.85 33.63 2.09
C ALA A 439 -19.64 33.78 3.60
N GLU A 440 -20.58 33.25 4.41
CA GLU A 440 -20.47 33.27 5.86
C GLU A 440 -19.29 32.43 6.36
N TRP A 441 -19.07 31.27 5.75
CA TRP A 441 -17.87 30.46 6.01
C TRP A 441 -16.58 31.23 5.74
N ALA A 442 -16.49 31.89 4.58
CA ALA A 442 -15.30 32.66 4.21
C ALA A 442 -15.08 33.85 5.18
N ARG A 443 -16.16 34.49 5.65
CA ARG A 443 -16.10 35.58 6.63
C ARG A 443 -15.54 35.11 7.98
N ILE A 444 -16.08 34.02 8.54
CA ILE A 444 -15.62 33.48 9.83
C ILE A 444 -14.15 33.05 9.76
N GLU A 445 -13.75 32.37 8.69
CA GLU A 445 -12.36 31.95 8.51
C GLU A 445 -11.41 33.14 8.29
N ALA A 446 -11.86 34.18 7.58
CA ALA A 446 -11.06 35.39 7.39
C ALA A 446 -10.84 36.16 8.71
N GLU A 447 -11.86 36.23 9.57
CA GLU A 447 -11.74 36.81 10.92
C GLU A 447 -10.77 35.99 11.78
N ARG A 448 -10.86 34.65 11.73
CA ARG A 448 -9.97 33.74 12.48
C ARG A 448 -8.51 33.86 12.06
N LEU A 449 -8.25 34.03 10.77
CA LEU A 449 -6.89 34.09 10.20
C LEU A 449 -6.35 35.52 10.08
N GLY A 450 -7.18 36.55 10.27
CA GLY A 450 -6.82 37.95 10.11
C GLY A 450 -6.50 38.35 8.66
N ARG A 451 -6.94 37.59 7.66
CA ARG A 451 -6.68 37.84 6.23
C ARG A 451 -7.80 37.27 5.34
N PRO A 452 -8.02 37.79 4.12
CA PRO A 452 -9.07 37.28 3.23
C PRO A 452 -8.80 35.83 2.82
N VAL A 453 -9.85 35.00 2.84
CA VAL A 453 -9.78 33.56 2.57
C VAL A 453 -10.19 33.19 1.15
N ALA A 454 -11.30 33.72 0.65
CA ALA A 454 -11.79 33.45 -0.71
C ALA A 454 -12.70 34.59 -1.18
N ASP A 455 -12.76 34.83 -2.48
CA ASP A 455 -13.71 35.78 -3.08
C ASP A 455 -15.02 35.08 -3.51
N ALA A 456 -16.03 35.88 -3.88
CA ALA A 456 -17.35 35.34 -4.28
C ALA A 456 -17.29 34.44 -5.53
N ARG A 457 -16.36 34.70 -6.45
CA ARG A 457 -16.21 33.91 -7.68
C ARG A 457 -15.66 32.52 -7.38
N VAL A 458 -14.63 32.45 -6.54
CA VAL A 458 -14.01 31.20 -6.08
C VAL A 458 -15.00 30.37 -5.27
N LEU A 459 -15.82 31.00 -4.42
CA LEU A 459 -16.88 30.30 -3.67
C LEU A 459 -17.93 29.68 -4.60
N ALA A 460 -18.38 30.41 -5.62
CA ALA A 460 -19.32 29.88 -6.62
C ALA A 460 -18.70 28.75 -7.46
N GLU A 461 -17.41 28.85 -7.77
CA GLU A 461 -16.67 27.81 -8.47
C GLU A 461 -16.49 26.56 -7.60
N ALA A 462 -16.19 26.72 -6.31
CA ALA A 462 -16.13 25.62 -5.34
C ALA A 462 -17.47 24.88 -5.26
N ALA A 463 -18.61 25.58 -5.23
CA ALA A 463 -19.94 24.96 -5.23
C ALA A 463 -20.18 24.12 -6.50
N ARG A 464 -19.81 24.65 -7.67
CA ARG A 464 -19.92 23.94 -8.95
C ARG A 464 -19.04 22.69 -8.99
N MET A 465 -17.76 22.84 -8.64
CA MET A 465 -16.78 21.74 -8.64
C MET A 465 -17.16 20.68 -7.60
N ALA A 466 -17.57 21.07 -6.40
CA ALA A 466 -17.99 20.11 -5.38
C ALA A 466 -19.21 19.29 -5.86
N ALA A 467 -20.17 19.93 -6.54
CA ALA A 467 -21.31 19.24 -7.13
C ALA A 467 -20.95 18.26 -8.24
N GLN A 468 -19.96 18.60 -9.06
CA GLN A 468 -19.48 17.77 -10.17
C GLN A 468 -18.66 16.56 -9.68
N TYR A 469 -17.73 16.76 -8.74
CA TYR A 469 -16.77 15.74 -8.33
C TYR A 469 -17.16 14.97 -7.06
N PHE A 470 -18.13 15.44 -6.27
CA PHE A 470 -18.59 14.74 -5.05
C PHE A 470 -20.14 14.60 -4.96
N PRO A 471 -20.83 14.15 -6.01
CA PRO A 471 -22.28 14.03 -6.08
C PRO A 471 -22.88 13.01 -5.11
N GLU A 472 -22.07 12.15 -4.48
CA GLU A 472 -22.48 11.20 -3.44
C GLU A 472 -22.82 11.88 -2.11
N GLN A 473 -22.33 13.12 -1.93
CA GLN A 473 -22.57 13.91 -0.74
C GLN A 473 -23.65 14.96 -0.97
N GLN A 474 -24.31 15.35 0.12
CA GLN A 474 -25.34 16.38 0.09
C GLN A 474 -24.84 17.71 0.65
N GLU A 475 -25.58 18.75 0.28
CA GLU A 475 -25.35 20.11 0.71
C GLU A 475 -25.92 20.38 2.10
N PRO A 476 -25.28 21.24 2.91
CA PRO A 476 -24.13 22.10 2.58
C PRO A 476 -22.76 21.46 2.86
N GLY A 477 -22.74 20.25 3.44
CA GLY A 477 -21.50 19.60 3.89
C GLY A 477 -20.53 19.31 2.75
N ARG A 478 -21.05 18.98 1.56
CA ARG A 478 -20.23 18.77 0.36
C ARG A 478 -19.36 19.99 0.02
N LEU A 479 -19.96 21.17 -0.08
CA LEU A 479 -19.27 22.43 -0.36
C LEU A 479 -18.31 22.82 0.78
N LEU A 480 -18.82 22.88 2.01
CA LEU A 480 -18.03 23.35 3.16
C LEU A 480 -16.80 22.49 3.41
N ARG A 481 -16.89 21.19 3.15
CA ARG A 481 -15.75 20.28 3.30
C ARG A 481 -14.69 20.50 2.22
N LEU A 482 -15.07 20.75 0.96
CA LEU A 482 -14.10 21.14 -0.08
C LEU A 482 -13.39 22.45 0.29
N LEU A 483 -14.14 23.45 0.76
CA LEU A 483 -13.58 24.74 1.18
C LEU A 483 -12.64 24.59 2.39
N GLY A 484 -13.04 23.83 3.40
CA GLY A 484 -12.23 23.55 4.58
C GLY A 484 -10.93 22.81 4.26
N ASP A 485 -11.01 21.73 3.45
CA ASP A 485 -9.85 20.98 3.00
C ASP A 485 -8.89 21.88 2.19
N SER A 486 -9.44 22.74 1.32
CA SER A 486 -8.65 23.68 0.51
C SER A 486 -7.98 24.75 1.36
N LEU A 487 -8.68 25.31 2.34
CA LEU A 487 -8.11 26.26 3.30
C LEU A 487 -6.99 25.64 4.12
N GLN A 488 -7.16 24.39 4.57
CA GLN A 488 -6.14 23.67 5.31
C GLN A 488 -4.87 23.47 4.47
N SER A 489 -5.02 22.97 3.24
CA SER A 489 -3.90 22.77 2.31
C SER A 489 -3.20 24.08 1.95
N ALA A 490 -3.95 25.15 1.69
CA ALA A 490 -3.40 26.48 1.38
C ALA A 490 -2.67 27.11 2.58
N SER A 491 -3.19 26.91 3.80
CA SER A 491 -2.58 27.44 5.02
C SER A 491 -1.30 26.71 5.43
N ALA A 492 -1.15 25.45 5.02
CA ALA A 492 0.03 24.64 5.30
C ALA A 492 1.24 24.95 4.41
N GLN A 493 1.07 25.78 3.36
CA GLN A 493 2.16 26.20 2.47
C GLN A 493 2.96 27.35 3.08
N GLU A 494 4.26 27.43 2.75
CA GLU A 494 5.15 28.52 3.16
C GLU A 494 5.69 29.27 1.93
N PRO A 495 5.24 30.52 1.66
CA PRO A 495 4.20 31.27 2.36
C PRO A 495 2.77 30.72 2.09
N PRO A 496 1.78 31.02 2.96
CA PRO A 496 0.40 30.55 2.77
C PRO A 496 -0.22 31.07 1.48
N ALA A 497 -0.76 30.16 0.67
CA ALA A 497 -1.40 30.44 -0.62
C ALA A 497 -2.84 30.94 -0.44
N LEU A 498 -3.00 32.12 0.17
CA LEU A 498 -4.29 32.77 0.41
C LEU A 498 -4.37 34.16 -0.23
N PRO A 499 -5.51 34.58 -0.78
CA PRO A 499 -6.81 33.89 -0.79
C PRO A 499 -6.82 32.66 -1.71
N LEU A 500 -7.71 31.71 -1.43
CA LEU A 500 -7.98 30.54 -2.27
C LEU A 500 -8.34 30.99 -3.68
N ASP A 501 -7.85 30.27 -4.67
CA ASP A 501 -8.14 30.43 -6.08
C ASP A 501 -8.64 29.11 -6.69
N ALA A 502 -9.01 29.14 -7.98
CA ALA A 502 -9.49 27.96 -8.70
C ALA A 502 -8.45 26.84 -8.76
N GLU A 503 -7.16 27.18 -8.80
CA GLU A 503 -6.07 26.21 -8.86
C GLU A 503 -5.91 25.47 -7.53
N GLY A 504 -6.00 26.18 -6.40
CA GLY A 504 -6.01 25.58 -5.07
C GLY A 504 -7.22 24.66 -4.84
N LEU A 505 -8.40 25.03 -5.35
CA LEU A 505 -9.59 24.16 -5.33
C LEU A 505 -9.37 22.87 -6.13
N LEU A 506 -8.86 22.99 -7.36
CA LEU A 506 -8.55 21.84 -8.22
C LEU A 506 -7.47 20.95 -7.60
N ALA A 507 -6.43 21.52 -6.99
CA ALA A 507 -5.41 20.76 -6.28
C ALA A 507 -5.99 19.92 -5.13
N THR A 508 -6.89 20.50 -4.34
CA THR A 508 -7.60 19.75 -3.28
C THR A 508 -8.50 18.65 -3.86
N ILE A 509 -9.19 18.92 -4.97
CA ILE A 509 -10.01 17.90 -5.67
C ILE A 509 -9.12 16.78 -6.18
N ALA A 510 -7.99 17.08 -6.82
CA ALA A 510 -7.02 16.08 -7.29
C ALA A 510 -6.48 15.24 -6.13
N GLN A 511 -6.10 15.87 -5.01
CA GLN A 511 -5.59 15.14 -3.84
C GLN A 511 -6.64 14.18 -3.28
N ARG A 512 -7.90 14.63 -3.21
CA ARG A 512 -8.98 13.89 -2.58
C ARG A 512 -9.62 12.83 -3.48
N SER A 513 -9.81 13.14 -4.76
CA SER A 513 -10.27 12.18 -5.77
C SER A 513 -9.14 11.23 -6.20
N GLY A 514 -7.89 11.67 -6.10
CA GLY A 514 -6.71 11.04 -6.69
C GLY A 514 -6.59 11.15 -8.20
N LEU A 515 -7.54 11.81 -8.88
CA LEU A 515 -7.44 12.02 -10.32
C LEU A 515 -6.27 12.97 -10.63
N PRO A 516 -5.56 12.78 -11.76
CA PRO A 516 -4.47 13.66 -12.14
C PRO A 516 -5.02 15.05 -12.46
N LEU A 517 -4.28 16.10 -12.09
CA LEU A 517 -4.64 17.49 -12.42
C LEU A 517 -4.89 17.66 -13.92
N ASP A 518 -4.08 17.03 -14.76
CA ASP A 518 -4.21 17.05 -16.22
C ASP A 518 -5.56 16.51 -16.73
N VAL A 519 -6.25 15.67 -15.95
CA VAL A 519 -7.57 15.11 -16.30
C VAL A 519 -8.71 16.02 -15.80
N ILE A 520 -8.54 16.65 -14.63
CA ILE A 520 -9.60 17.47 -14.01
C ILE A 520 -9.53 18.97 -14.34
N ASP A 521 -8.37 19.50 -14.74
CA ASP A 521 -8.20 20.90 -15.09
C ASP A 521 -8.62 21.13 -16.55
N ASP A 522 -9.77 21.79 -16.73
CA ASP A 522 -10.33 22.15 -18.03
C ASP A 522 -9.41 23.10 -18.83
N ARG A 523 -8.50 23.81 -18.17
CA ARG A 523 -7.59 24.78 -18.82
C ARG A 523 -6.40 24.11 -19.50
N GLN A 524 -6.07 22.87 -19.12
CA GLN A 524 -4.92 22.14 -19.65
C GLN A 524 -5.35 21.19 -20.76
N SER A 525 -4.60 21.12 -21.86
CA SER A 525 -4.81 20.10 -22.89
C SER A 525 -4.26 18.76 -22.45
N LEU A 526 -4.97 17.67 -22.75
CA LEU A 526 -4.48 16.30 -22.52
C LEU A 526 -3.83 15.76 -23.79
N ASP A 527 -2.55 15.41 -23.69
CA ASP A 527 -1.80 14.79 -24.79
C ASP A 527 -2.17 13.31 -24.92
N LEU A 528 -3.14 13.01 -25.78
CA LEU A 528 -3.62 11.66 -26.02
C LEU A 528 -2.53 10.75 -26.63
N ASP A 529 -1.58 11.30 -27.38
CA ASP A 529 -0.50 10.51 -27.98
C ASP A 529 0.51 10.07 -26.92
N ARG A 530 0.83 10.95 -25.96
CA ARG A 530 1.62 10.57 -24.78
C ARG A 530 0.92 9.50 -23.95
N LEU A 531 -0.39 9.61 -23.74
CA LEU A 531 -1.16 8.58 -23.02
C LEU A 531 -1.19 7.25 -23.78
N ARG A 532 -1.38 7.29 -25.10
CA ARG A 532 -1.31 6.10 -25.95
C ARG A 532 0.06 5.43 -25.87
N ALA A 533 1.14 6.20 -25.90
CA ALA A 533 2.50 5.69 -25.73
C ALA A 533 2.69 5.01 -24.37
N PHE A 534 2.16 5.60 -23.29
CA PHE A 534 2.18 4.99 -21.94
C PHE A 534 1.50 3.60 -21.94
N PHE A 535 0.31 3.49 -22.53
CA PHE A 535 -0.39 2.20 -22.60
C PHE A 535 0.34 1.19 -23.48
N ARG A 536 0.86 1.60 -24.64
CA ARG A 536 1.60 0.73 -25.57
C ARG A 536 2.91 0.19 -24.99
N GLN A 537 3.58 0.98 -24.15
CA GLN A 537 4.73 0.50 -23.39
C GLN A 537 4.35 -0.66 -22.44
N ARG A 538 3.09 -0.76 -22.00
CA ARG A 538 2.60 -1.79 -21.06
C ARG A 538 1.89 -2.95 -21.72
N VAL A 539 1.02 -2.69 -22.69
CA VAL A 539 0.19 -3.67 -23.37
C VAL A 539 0.45 -3.57 -24.88
N ILE A 540 0.96 -4.66 -25.46
CA ILE A 540 1.40 -4.72 -26.86
C ILE A 540 0.33 -5.42 -27.69
N GLY A 541 -0.01 -4.86 -28.87
CA GLY A 541 -0.91 -5.48 -29.84
C GLY A 541 -2.41 -5.37 -29.54
N GLN A 542 -2.83 -4.49 -28.62
CA GLN A 542 -4.23 -4.34 -28.20
C GLN A 542 -4.73 -2.89 -28.39
N ASP A 543 -4.49 -2.30 -29.56
CA ASP A 543 -4.80 -0.89 -29.83
C ASP A 543 -6.30 -0.55 -29.67
N GLU A 544 -7.22 -1.42 -30.11
CA GLU A 544 -8.67 -1.22 -29.94
C GLU A 544 -9.05 -1.04 -28.46
N ALA A 545 -8.38 -1.78 -27.56
CA ALA A 545 -8.62 -1.69 -26.13
C ALA A 545 -8.03 -0.41 -25.52
N VAL A 546 -6.86 0.01 -26.01
CA VAL A 546 -6.22 1.26 -25.58
C VAL A 546 -7.06 2.46 -26.03
N ASP A 547 -7.46 2.50 -27.30
CA ASP A 547 -8.25 3.61 -27.85
C ASP A 547 -9.61 3.72 -27.16
N ALA A 548 -10.28 2.60 -26.85
CA ALA A 548 -11.55 2.62 -26.11
C ALA A 548 -11.43 3.25 -24.70
N LEU A 549 -10.29 3.07 -24.02
CA LEU A 549 -10.03 3.71 -22.73
C LEU A 549 -9.64 5.18 -22.90
N LEU A 550 -8.84 5.53 -23.91
CA LEU A 550 -8.47 6.91 -24.21
C LEU A 550 -9.69 7.77 -24.55
N ASP A 551 -10.61 7.26 -25.38
CA ASP A 551 -11.88 7.93 -25.68
C ASP A 551 -12.67 8.22 -24.40
N ARG A 552 -12.64 7.30 -23.44
CA ARG A 552 -13.34 7.47 -22.17
C ARG A 552 -12.68 8.50 -21.26
N ILE A 553 -11.35 8.53 -21.18
CA ILE A 553 -10.60 9.55 -20.45
C ILE A 553 -10.84 10.92 -21.09
N ALA A 554 -10.88 11.01 -22.42
CA ALA A 554 -11.20 12.23 -23.14
C ALA A 554 -12.62 12.73 -22.85
N MET A 555 -13.62 11.85 -22.82
CA MET A 555 -14.99 12.19 -22.42
C MET A 555 -15.08 12.66 -20.97
N LEU A 556 -14.36 12.01 -20.05
CA LEU A 556 -14.28 12.43 -18.65
C LEU A 556 -13.68 13.84 -18.52
N LYS A 557 -12.57 14.09 -19.19
CA LYS A 557 -11.92 15.41 -19.23
C LYS A 557 -12.82 16.49 -19.84
N ALA A 558 -13.57 16.15 -20.87
CA ALA A 558 -14.50 17.07 -21.51
C ALA A 558 -15.79 17.28 -20.69
N GLY A 559 -15.98 16.57 -19.57
CA GLY A 559 -17.21 16.63 -18.78
C GLY A 559 -18.45 16.08 -19.50
N LEU A 560 -18.25 15.19 -20.49
CA LEU A 560 -19.31 14.63 -21.35
C LEU A 560 -19.81 13.24 -20.90
N THR A 561 -19.47 12.82 -19.68
CA THR A 561 -19.92 11.55 -19.09
C THR A 561 -21.30 11.67 -18.45
N ASP A 562 -22.04 10.57 -18.40
CA ASP A 562 -23.34 10.50 -17.71
C ASP A 562 -23.14 10.48 -16.18
N ASN A 563 -23.63 11.50 -15.49
CA ASN A 563 -23.53 11.64 -14.04
C ASN A 563 -24.46 10.69 -13.25
N GLY A 564 -25.27 9.87 -13.91
CA GLY A 564 -26.11 8.84 -13.29
C GLY A 564 -25.48 7.45 -13.27
N ARG A 565 -24.43 7.22 -14.06
CA ARG A 565 -23.83 5.90 -14.32
C ARG A 565 -22.34 5.90 -13.96
N PRO A 566 -21.68 4.74 -13.86
CA PRO A 566 -20.22 4.69 -13.74
C PRO A 566 -19.55 5.40 -14.91
N ILE A 567 -18.34 5.95 -14.71
CA ILE A 567 -17.59 6.70 -15.74
C ILE A 567 -17.53 5.88 -17.04
N GLY A 568 -17.22 4.59 -16.93
CA GLY A 568 -17.32 3.65 -18.03
C GLY A 568 -17.37 2.20 -17.55
N VAL A 569 -18.17 1.38 -18.22
CA VAL A 569 -18.30 -0.05 -17.99
C VAL A 569 -17.85 -0.82 -19.23
N PHE A 570 -16.71 -1.50 -19.10
CA PHE A 570 -16.04 -2.21 -20.19
C PHE A 570 -16.06 -3.71 -19.97
N LEU A 571 -16.29 -4.48 -21.03
CA LEU A 571 -16.02 -5.93 -21.04
C LEU A 571 -14.86 -6.24 -21.97
N PHE A 572 -13.76 -6.69 -21.38
CA PHE A 572 -12.58 -7.17 -22.07
C PHE A 572 -12.69 -8.68 -22.29
N ALA A 573 -12.97 -9.10 -23.52
CA ALA A 573 -13.15 -10.50 -23.87
C ALA A 573 -12.04 -10.99 -24.79
N GLY A 574 -11.51 -12.19 -24.55
CA GLY A 574 -10.50 -12.80 -25.41
C GLY A 574 -9.69 -13.89 -24.71
N PRO A 575 -8.66 -14.47 -25.36
CA PRO A 575 -7.86 -15.56 -24.79
C PRO A 575 -7.15 -15.19 -23.48
N THR A 576 -6.73 -16.20 -22.71
CA THR A 576 -5.95 -15.97 -21.50
C THR A 576 -4.57 -15.41 -21.83
N GLY A 577 -4.08 -14.45 -21.05
CA GLY A 577 -2.71 -13.96 -21.20
C GLY A 577 -2.47 -12.96 -22.33
N THR A 578 -3.52 -12.35 -22.90
CA THR A 578 -3.44 -11.30 -23.94
C THR A 578 -3.29 -9.87 -23.42
N GLY A 579 -3.34 -9.67 -22.09
CA GLY A 579 -3.12 -8.35 -21.47
C GLY A 579 -4.35 -7.66 -20.86
N LYS A 580 -5.52 -8.31 -20.82
CA LYS A 580 -6.77 -7.75 -20.24
C LYS A 580 -6.58 -7.12 -18.84
N THR A 581 -6.05 -7.90 -17.90
CA THR A 581 -5.77 -7.47 -16.52
C THR A 581 -4.63 -6.43 -16.47
N GLU A 582 -3.65 -6.53 -17.36
CA GLU A 582 -2.52 -5.59 -17.41
C GLU A 582 -2.95 -4.20 -17.89
N LEU A 583 -3.91 -4.13 -18.81
CA LEU A 583 -4.48 -2.86 -19.28
C LEU A 583 -5.26 -2.14 -18.17
N ALA A 584 -6.04 -2.88 -17.38
CA ALA A 584 -6.74 -2.34 -16.22
C ALA A 584 -5.77 -1.79 -15.15
N LYS A 585 -4.65 -2.48 -14.92
CA LYS A 585 -3.57 -2.00 -14.04
C LYS A 585 -2.91 -0.74 -14.58
N ALA A 586 -2.58 -0.72 -15.87
CA ALA A 586 -2.01 0.46 -16.52
C ALA A 586 -2.96 1.68 -16.38
N LEU A 587 -4.27 1.48 -16.51
CA LEU A 587 -5.25 2.54 -16.30
C LEU A 587 -5.27 3.04 -14.85
N GLY A 588 -5.26 2.13 -13.88
CA GLY A 588 -5.19 2.48 -12.45
C GLY A 588 -3.93 3.29 -12.13
N GLU A 589 -2.77 2.87 -12.62
CA GLU A 589 -1.52 3.60 -12.42
C GLU A 589 -1.51 4.96 -13.14
N LEU A 590 -2.07 5.06 -14.35
CA LEU A 590 -2.16 6.32 -15.06
C LEU A 590 -3.01 7.34 -14.31
N LEU A 591 -4.18 6.91 -13.83
CA LEU A 591 -5.14 7.81 -13.18
C LEU A 591 -4.77 8.12 -11.73
N PHE A 592 -4.12 7.21 -11.02
CA PHE A 592 -3.95 7.34 -9.57
C PHE A 592 -2.50 7.27 -9.09
N GLY A 593 -1.54 7.05 -10.00
CA GLY A 593 -0.11 6.95 -9.69
C GLY A 593 0.30 5.67 -8.95
N SER A 594 -0.63 4.81 -8.56
CA SER A 594 -0.35 3.53 -7.88
C SER A 594 -1.37 2.43 -8.19
N ASP A 595 -0.94 1.17 -8.06
CA ASP A 595 -1.80 -0.01 -8.18
C ASP A 595 -2.81 -0.14 -7.01
N GLU A 596 -2.64 0.63 -5.93
CA GLU A 596 -3.47 0.52 -4.72
C GLU A 596 -4.93 0.95 -4.97
N ARG A 597 -5.17 1.82 -5.95
CA ARG A 597 -6.50 2.30 -6.33
C ARG A 597 -7.19 1.43 -7.40
N LEU A 598 -6.58 0.30 -7.77
CA LEU A 598 -7.22 -0.75 -8.54
C LEU A 598 -7.90 -1.75 -7.60
N LEU A 599 -9.22 -1.68 -7.52
CA LEU A 599 -10.03 -2.64 -6.79
C LEU A 599 -10.22 -3.90 -7.63
N ARG A 600 -9.31 -4.87 -7.46
CA ARG A 600 -9.37 -6.16 -8.15
C ARG A 600 -10.17 -7.19 -7.35
N LEU A 601 -11.16 -7.80 -8.00
CA LEU A 601 -11.97 -8.89 -7.47
C LEU A 601 -11.89 -10.09 -8.43
N ASP A 602 -11.49 -11.25 -7.92
CA ASP A 602 -11.51 -12.50 -8.68
C ASP A 602 -12.90 -13.14 -8.59
N MET A 603 -13.64 -13.14 -9.71
CA MET A 603 -15.01 -13.66 -9.75
C MET A 603 -15.08 -15.18 -9.57
N SER A 604 -13.95 -15.88 -9.67
CA SER A 604 -13.87 -17.30 -9.31
C SER A 604 -14.12 -17.53 -7.82
N GLU A 605 -13.86 -16.55 -6.95
CA GLU A 605 -14.18 -16.62 -5.52
C GLU A 605 -15.68 -16.45 -5.24
N PHE A 606 -16.44 -15.98 -6.24
CA PHE A 606 -17.85 -15.64 -6.14
C PHE A 606 -18.79 -16.64 -6.84
N GLN A 607 -18.40 -17.90 -6.91
CA GLN A 607 -19.15 -18.97 -7.59
C GLN A 607 -20.41 -19.44 -6.83
N SER A 608 -20.48 -19.24 -5.51
CA SER A 608 -21.60 -19.68 -4.69
C SER A 608 -22.58 -18.55 -4.40
N GLU A 609 -23.85 -18.87 -4.11
CA GLU A 609 -24.84 -17.86 -3.73
C GLU A 609 -24.42 -17.05 -2.49
N ASP A 610 -23.86 -17.71 -1.48
CA ASP A 610 -23.44 -17.06 -0.23
C ASP A 610 -22.24 -16.13 -0.41
N SER A 611 -21.37 -16.41 -1.38
CA SER A 611 -20.18 -15.58 -1.65
C SER A 611 -20.53 -14.18 -2.15
N ALA A 612 -21.68 -14.00 -2.81
CA ALA A 612 -22.16 -12.70 -3.26
C ALA A 612 -22.32 -11.70 -2.11
N TRP A 613 -22.61 -12.18 -0.89
CA TRP A 613 -22.76 -11.33 0.28
C TRP A 613 -21.46 -10.63 0.68
N ARG A 614 -20.29 -11.21 0.40
CA ARG A 614 -18.98 -10.60 0.69
C ARG A 614 -18.72 -9.32 -0.10
N LEU A 615 -19.43 -9.10 -1.22
CA LEU A 615 -19.38 -7.83 -1.96
C LEU A 615 -20.07 -6.69 -1.19
N THR A 616 -21.01 -7.04 -0.32
CA THR A 616 -21.90 -6.09 0.36
C THR A 616 -21.73 -6.03 1.87
N ALA A 617 -21.09 -7.02 2.50
CA ALA A 617 -20.98 -7.12 3.95
C ALA A 617 -19.53 -7.38 4.37
N ASP A 618 -19.06 -6.61 5.36
CA ASP A 618 -17.76 -6.81 5.98
C ASP A 618 -17.83 -8.04 6.93
N GLU A 619 -16.89 -8.99 6.80
CA GLU A 619 -16.79 -10.11 7.76
C GLU A 619 -16.22 -9.56 9.09
N GLY A 620 -16.97 -9.74 10.19
CA GLY A 620 -16.78 -8.98 11.44
C GLY A 620 -15.42 -9.12 12.14
N GLY A 621 -14.86 -7.98 12.56
CA GLY A 621 -13.66 -7.85 13.41
C GLY A 621 -12.61 -6.87 12.87
N GLN A 622 -11.72 -6.36 13.74
CA GLN A 622 -10.66 -5.37 13.43
C GLN A 622 -9.58 -5.83 12.40
N GLY A 623 -9.81 -6.93 11.68
CA GLY A 623 -8.93 -7.46 10.63
C GLY A 623 -9.65 -8.24 9.52
N GLY A 624 -10.97 -8.12 9.39
CA GLY A 624 -11.75 -8.80 8.34
C GLY A 624 -11.53 -8.25 6.93
N VAL A 625 -11.77 -9.07 5.91
CA VAL A 625 -11.74 -8.65 4.50
C VAL A 625 -12.87 -7.65 4.26
N ARG A 626 -12.53 -6.39 3.98
CA ARG A 626 -13.51 -5.34 3.66
C ARG A 626 -14.24 -5.66 2.35
N SER A 627 -15.54 -5.46 2.37
CA SER A 627 -16.47 -5.57 1.24
C SER A 627 -16.21 -4.52 0.16
N LEU A 628 -16.72 -4.77 -1.05
CA LEU A 628 -16.61 -3.83 -2.17
C LEU A 628 -17.35 -2.52 -1.84
N THR A 629 -18.53 -2.59 -1.23
CA THR A 629 -19.30 -1.41 -0.81
C THR A 629 -18.51 -0.52 0.15
N SER A 630 -17.85 -1.10 1.15
CA SER A 630 -17.02 -0.33 2.09
C SER A 630 -15.82 0.32 1.40
N ARG A 631 -15.10 -0.41 0.53
CA ARG A 631 -13.94 0.13 -0.20
C ARG A 631 -14.32 1.27 -1.14
N ILE A 632 -15.43 1.16 -1.86
CA ILE A 632 -15.92 2.20 -2.76
C ILE A 632 -16.40 3.44 -1.99
N ARG A 633 -17.00 3.27 -0.81
CA ARG A 633 -17.37 4.42 0.04
C ARG A 633 -16.16 5.18 0.55
N GLU A 634 -15.08 4.48 0.91
CA GLU A 634 -13.82 5.10 1.30
C GLU A 634 -13.13 5.78 0.11
N GLN A 635 -13.22 5.16 -1.08
CA GLN A 635 -12.56 5.61 -2.30
C GLN A 635 -13.50 5.52 -3.52
N PRO A 636 -14.38 6.52 -3.74
CA PRO A 636 -15.35 6.50 -4.84
C PRO A 636 -14.69 6.51 -6.22
N PHE A 637 -13.59 7.26 -6.34
CA PHE A 637 -12.74 7.32 -7.52
C PHE A 637 -11.81 6.12 -7.56
N SER A 638 -12.14 5.14 -8.42
CA SER A 638 -11.38 3.89 -8.51
C SER A 638 -11.52 3.23 -9.88
N VAL A 639 -10.57 2.35 -10.21
CA VAL A 639 -10.77 1.36 -11.27
C VAL A 639 -11.21 0.06 -10.60
N VAL A 640 -12.38 -0.46 -10.94
CA VAL A 640 -12.91 -1.73 -10.42
C VAL A 640 -12.69 -2.81 -11.47
N LEU A 641 -11.82 -3.78 -11.16
CA LEU A 641 -11.52 -4.89 -12.05
C LEU A 641 -12.23 -6.16 -11.56
N LEU A 642 -13.21 -6.62 -12.34
CA LEU A 642 -13.94 -7.86 -12.12
C LEU A 642 -13.34 -8.95 -13.04
N ASP A 643 -12.43 -9.75 -12.51
CA ASP A 643 -11.66 -10.72 -13.28
C ASP A 643 -12.45 -12.03 -13.48
N GLU A 644 -12.48 -12.58 -14.69
CA GLU A 644 -13.15 -13.84 -15.05
C GLU A 644 -14.65 -13.87 -14.70
N PHE A 645 -15.37 -12.79 -15.05
CA PHE A 645 -16.75 -12.53 -14.63
C PHE A 645 -17.77 -13.61 -15.02
N GLU A 646 -17.49 -14.39 -16.09
CA GLU A 646 -18.32 -15.53 -16.48
C GLU A 646 -18.42 -16.63 -15.41
N LYS A 647 -17.47 -16.68 -14.47
CA LYS A 647 -17.44 -17.69 -13.40
C LYS A 647 -18.28 -17.29 -12.18
N ALA A 648 -18.71 -16.04 -12.08
CA ALA A 648 -19.50 -15.59 -10.93
C ALA A 648 -20.88 -16.26 -10.92
N HIS A 649 -21.45 -16.42 -9.72
CA HIS A 649 -22.82 -16.83 -9.56
C HIS A 649 -23.79 -15.81 -10.21
N PRO A 650 -24.92 -16.21 -10.83
CA PRO A 650 -25.87 -15.29 -11.46
C PRO A 650 -26.38 -14.17 -10.55
N LYS A 651 -26.43 -14.40 -9.22
CA LYS A 651 -26.82 -13.37 -8.25
C LYS A 651 -25.85 -12.18 -8.23
N VAL A 652 -24.56 -12.43 -8.47
CA VAL A 652 -23.54 -11.38 -8.61
C VAL A 652 -23.81 -10.56 -9.87
N TRP A 653 -24.23 -11.20 -10.97
CA TRP A 653 -24.61 -10.49 -12.19
C TRP A 653 -25.80 -9.55 -11.94
N ASP A 654 -26.81 -10.01 -11.21
CA ASP A 654 -27.97 -9.19 -10.84
C ASP A 654 -27.56 -7.96 -9.99
N LEU A 655 -26.62 -8.14 -9.05
CA LEU A 655 -26.09 -7.03 -8.25
C LEU A 655 -25.37 -6.00 -9.13
N PHE A 656 -24.53 -6.45 -10.07
CA PHE A 656 -23.78 -5.54 -10.94
C PHE A 656 -24.63 -4.89 -12.03
N LEU A 657 -25.76 -5.49 -12.44
CA LEU A 657 -26.74 -4.80 -13.30
C LEU A 657 -27.21 -3.49 -12.65
N GLN A 658 -27.55 -3.52 -11.36
CA GLN A 658 -27.91 -2.33 -10.60
C GLN A 658 -26.77 -1.30 -10.57
N VAL A 659 -25.53 -1.77 -10.43
CA VAL A 659 -24.35 -0.90 -10.45
C VAL A 659 -24.14 -0.25 -11.82
N PHE A 660 -24.39 -0.95 -12.92
CA PHE A 660 -24.18 -0.40 -14.26
C PHE A 660 -25.25 0.62 -14.68
N ASP A 661 -26.43 0.53 -14.09
CA ASP A 661 -27.56 1.40 -14.37
C ASP A 661 -27.62 2.61 -13.44
N ASP A 662 -27.59 2.36 -12.13
CA ASP A 662 -27.84 3.40 -11.11
C ASP A 662 -26.55 3.82 -10.39
N ALA A 663 -25.41 3.20 -10.73
CA ALA A 663 -24.12 3.42 -10.09
C ALA A 663 -24.17 3.27 -8.56
N ARG A 664 -25.07 2.43 -8.05
CA ARG A 664 -25.30 2.28 -6.62
C ARG A 664 -25.36 0.81 -6.23
N LEU A 665 -24.63 0.48 -5.17
CA LEU A 665 -24.73 -0.82 -4.50
C LEU A 665 -24.92 -0.59 -3.02
N SER A 666 -25.81 -1.32 -2.38
CA SER A 666 -26.09 -1.10 -0.96
C SER A 666 -25.83 -2.34 -0.13
N ASP A 667 -25.33 -2.12 1.07
CA ASP A 667 -25.14 -3.16 2.06
C ASP A 667 -26.46 -3.56 2.76
N ARG A 668 -26.38 -4.61 3.58
CA ARG A 668 -27.50 -5.07 4.42
C ARG A 668 -27.89 -4.08 5.51
N SER A 669 -26.97 -3.21 5.91
CA SER A 669 -27.16 -2.17 6.92
C SER A 669 -27.76 -0.87 6.34
N GLY A 670 -28.07 -0.86 5.03
CA GLY A 670 -28.67 0.27 4.33
C GLY A 670 -27.67 1.33 3.86
N HIS A 671 -26.35 1.17 4.08
CA HIS A 671 -25.36 2.07 3.49
C HIS A 671 -25.25 1.82 2.00
N THR A 672 -25.15 2.89 1.22
CA THR A 672 -25.03 2.82 -0.24
C THR A 672 -23.64 3.29 -0.67
N ALA A 673 -22.98 2.49 -1.49
CA ALA A 673 -21.76 2.80 -2.20
C ALA A 673 -22.09 3.37 -3.58
N ASP A 674 -21.34 4.40 -3.98
CA ASP A 674 -21.54 5.17 -5.20
C ASP A 674 -20.40 4.89 -6.19
N PHE A 675 -20.75 4.37 -7.36
CA PHE A 675 -19.83 3.98 -8.44
C PHE A 675 -19.78 5.00 -9.57
N ARG A 676 -20.41 6.17 -9.46
CA ARG A 676 -20.44 7.18 -10.53
C ARG A 676 -19.04 7.68 -10.92
N HIS A 677 -18.09 7.55 -10.01
CA HIS A 677 -16.69 7.90 -10.20
C HIS A 677 -15.78 6.71 -10.45
N SER A 678 -16.35 5.53 -10.72
CA SER A 678 -15.61 4.32 -10.97
C SER A 678 -15.55 4.00 -12.45
N ILE A 679 -14.39 3.53 -12.91
CA ILE A 679 -14.28 2.82 -14.20
C ILE A 679 -14.34 1.33 -13.91
N ILE A 680 -15.35 0.65 -14.42
CA ILE A 680 -15.56 -0.78 -14.19
C ILE A 680 -15.06 -1.55 -15.41
N ILE A 681 -14.10 -2.44 -15.18
CA ILE A 681 -13.53 -3.32 -16.20
C ILE A 681 -13.85 -4.75 -15.82
N LEU A 682 -14.62 -5.41 -16.66
CA LEU A 682 -14.89 -6.84 -16.59
C LEU A 682 -13.92 -7.57 -17.52
N THR A 683 -13.36 -8.69 -17.09
CA THR A 683 -12.62 -9.57 -17.98
C THR A 683 -13.37 -10.87 -18.19
N SER A 684 -13.28 -11.39 -19.41
CA SER A 684 -13.79 -12.71 -19.74
C SER A 684 -12.84 -13.49 -20.62
N ASN A 685 -12.75 -14.80 -20.37
CA ASN A 685 -12.00 -15.73 -21.20
C ASN A 685 -12.88 -16.37 -22.29
N VAL A 686 -14.14 -15.94 -22.43
CA VAL A 686 -15.03 -16.35 -23.51
C VAL A 686 -14.36 -16.08 -24.86
N GLY A 687 -14.21 -17.14 -25.66
CA GLY A 687 -13.44 -17.14 -26.92
C GLY A 687 -12.20 -18.06 -26.92
N SER A 688 -11.72 -18.52 -25.75
CA SER A 688 -10.60 -19.48 -25.68
C SER A 688 -10.98 -20.89 -26.16
N THR A 689 -12.26 -21.26 -26.09
CA THR A 689 -12.77 -22.58 -26.53
C THR A 689 -12.95 -22.67 -28.05
N ILE A 690 -13.25 -21.55 -28.71
CA ILE A 690 -13.45 -21.49 -30.17
C ILE A 690 -12.15 -21.77 -30.92
N SER A 691 -11.02 -21.39 -30.34
CA SER A 691 -9.69 -21.70 -30.87
C SER A 691 -9.37 -23.21 -30.83
N ARG A 692 -10.06 -24.01 -29.98
CA ARG A 692 -9.85 -25.47 -29.88
C ARG A 692 -10.62 -26.29 -30.91
N SER A 693 -11.65 -25.73 -31.55
CA SER A 693 -12.55 -26.48 -32.46
C SER A 693 -12.00 -26.73 -33.87
N ALA A 694 -10.75 -26.34 -34.17
CA ALA A 694 -10.06 -26.75 -35.40
C ALA A 694 -9.47 -28.16 -35.25
N GLY A 695 -10.34 -29.18 -35.19
CA GLY A 695 -9.95 -30.59 -35.25
C GLY A 695 -9.54 -31.05 -36.67
N PRO A 696 -8.83 -32.18 -36.82
CA PRO A 696 -8.29 -32.64 -38.10
C PRO A 696 -9.39 -33.26 -38.97
N GLY A 697 -9.89 -32.50 -39.95
CA GLY A 697 -10.89 -32.95 -40.91
C GLY A 697 -10.84 -32.11 -42.19
N PHE A 698 -10.91 -32.78 -43.34
CA PHE A 698 -10.78 -32.24 -44.70
C PHE A 698 -11.57 -30.93 -44.91
N ASN A 699 -10.92 -29.97 -45.59
CA ASN A 699 -11.30 -28.56 -45.86
C ASN A 699 -10.91 -27.55 -44.76
N SER A 700 -9.61 -27.36 -44.57
CA SER A 700 -9.05 -26.19 -43.87
C SER A 700 -9.17 -24.94 -44.75
N VAL A 701 -10.36 -24.33 -44.80
CA VAL A 701 -10.43 -22.87 -44.98
C VAL A 701 -9.80 -22.28 -43.73
N SER A 702 -8.92 -21.31 -43.90
CA SER A 702 -8.17 -20.58 -42.86
C SER A 702 -9.09 -20.07 -41.74
N GLY A 703 -9.39 -20.92 -40.76
CA GLY A 703 -10.26 -20.63 -39.63
C GLY A 703 -9.53 -19.80 -38.58
N GLY A 704 -9.26 -18.54 -38.93
CA GLY A 704 -8.76 -17.56 -37.98
C GLY A 704 -9.78 -17.25 -36.89
N TYR A 705 -9.30 -16.67 -35.80
CA TYR A 705 -10.12 -16.04 -34.75
C TYR A 705 -11.15 -15.10 -35.39
N SER A 706 -12.40 -15.55 -35.54
CA SER A 706 -13.47 -14.75 -36.16
C SER A 706 -14.18 -13.93 -35.10
N ARG A 707 -14.20 -12.60 -35.28
CA ARG A 707 -14.92 -11.63 -34.42
C ARG A 707 -16.36 -12.08 -34.15
N SER A 708 -17.05 -12.55 -35.19
CA SER A 708 -18.43 -13.03 -35.13
C SER A 708 -18.62 -14.29 -34.27
N ALA A 709 -17.61 -15.17 -34.21
CA ALA A 709 -17.68 -16.38 -33.39
C ALA A 709 -17.54 -16.05 -31.90
N VAL A 710 -16.66 -15.10 -31.56
CA VAL A 710 -16.46 -14.62 -30.19
C VAL A 710 -17.68 -13.84 -29.70
N GLU A 711 -18.24 -12.98 -30.55
CA GLU A 711 -19.51 -12.29 -30.24
C GLU A 711 -20.64 -13.30 -29.99
N LYS A 712 -20.77 -14.34 -30.82
CA LYS A 712 -21.76 -15.40 -30.60
C LYS A 712 -21.57 -16.10 -29.26
N ALA A 713 -20.33 -16.47 -28.90
CA ALA A 713 -20.04 -17.11 -27.62
C ALA A 713 -20.29 -16.19 -26.42
N LEU A 714 -20.08 -14.87 -26.58
CA LEU A 714 -20.43 -13.87 -25.56
C LEU A 714 -21.95 -13.83 -25.33
N TYR A 715 -22.75 -13.83 -26.41
CA TYR A 715 -24.22 -13.87 -26.31
C TYR A 715 -24.78 -15.21 -25.79
N GLU A 716 -24.02 -16.30 -25.92
CA GLU A 716 -24.36 -17.59 -25.31
C GLU A 716 -24.02 -17.64 -23.81
N THR A 717 -22.96 -16.95 -23.39
CA THR A 717 -22.48 -16.96 -22.00
C THR A 717 -23.21 -15.92 -21.14
N PHE A 718 -23.35 -14.69 -21.63
CA PHE A 718 -23.97 -13.59 -20.91
C PHE A 718 -25.37 -13.29 -21.45
N ARG A 719 -26.28 -12.93 -20.55
CA ARG A 719 -27.64 -12.51 -20.93
C ARG A 719 -27.59 -11.21 -21.73
N ARG A 720 -28.49 -11.05 -22.72
CA ARG A 720 -28.55 -9.84 -23.57
C ARG A 720 -28.73 -8.56 -22.76
N GLU A 721 -29.56 -8.61 -21.71
CA GLU A 721 -29.78 -7.48 -20.80
C GLU A 721 -28.46 -6.98 -20.20
N PHE A 722 -27.58 -7.90 -19.79
CA PHE A 722 -26.27 -7.57 -19.25
C PHE A 722 -25.36 -6.90 -20.27
N ILE A 723 -25.24 -7.47 -21.47
CA ILE A 723 -24.39 -6.91 -22.53
C ILE A 723 -24.86 -5.49 -22.92
N ASN A 724 -26.17 -5.26 -22.94
CA ASN A 724 -26.74 -3.96 -23.29
C ASN A 724 -26.51 -2.88 -22.23
N ARG A 725 -26.12 -3.23 -21.00
CA ARG A 725 -25.74 -2.24 -19.96
C ARG A 725 -24.28 -1.84 -20.02
N LEU A 726 -23.45 -2.58 -20.77
CA LEU A 726 -22.03 -2.25 -20.94
C LEU A 726 -21.89 -1.07 -21.92
N ASP A 727 -20.96 -0.16 -21.65
CA ASP A 727 -20.68 0.94 -22.59
C ASP A 727 -19.90 0.46 -23.80
N ARG A 728 -18.99 -0.51 -23.60
CA ARG A 728 -18.18 -1.06 -24.67
C ARG A 728 -17.76 -2.50 -24.39
N VAL A 729 -17.95 -3.37 -25.37
CA VAL A 729 -17.32 -4.70 -25.42
C VAL A 729 -16.06 -4.57 -26.29
N VAL A 730 -14.92 -4.91 -25.73
CA VAL A 730 -13.61 -4.82 -26.36
C VAL A 730 -13.05 -6.23 -26.52
N LEU A 731 -12.70 -6.59 -27.76
CA LEU A 731 -12.19 -7.90 -28.09
C LEU A 731 -10.65 -7.86 -28.14
N PHE A 732 -10.02 -8.73 -27.37
CA PHE A 732 -8.58 -8.87 -27.30
C PHE A 732 -8.10 -9.89 -28.32
N ASN A 733 -7.19 -9.46 -29.19
CA ASN A 733 -6.63 -10.31 -30.22
C ASN A 733 -5.67 -11.34 -29.60
N PRO A 734 -5.64 -12.59 -30.12
CA PRO A 734 -4.60 -13.55 -29.77
C PRO A 734 -3.21 -12.98 -30.03
N LEU A 735 -2.24 -13.31 -29.16
CA LEU A 735 -0.86 -12.89 -29.36
C LEU A 735 -0.23 -13.77 -30.43
N ASP A 736 0.25 -13.17 -31.51
CA ASP A 736 1.07 -13.86 -32.49
C ASP A 736 2.52 -14.01 -31.97
N ARG A 737 3.32 -14.77 -32.71
CA ARG A 737 4.71 -15.05 -32.33
C ARG A 737 5.60 -13.79 -32.37
N ASN A 738 5.28 -12.80 -33.21
CA ASN A 738 6.06 -11.56 -33.32
C ASN A 738 5.79 -10.65 -32.12
N LEU A 739 4.52 -10.42 -31.78
CA LEU A 739 4.10 -9.72 -30.57
C LEU A 739 4.67 -10.41 -29.32
N MET A 740 4.70 -11.74 -29.30
CA MET A 740 5.33 -12.46 -28.18
C MET A 740 6.84 -12.23 -28.07
N ARG A 741 7.54 -12.10 -29.20
CA ARG A 741 8.98 -11.75 -29.19
C ARG A 741 9.20 -10.39 -28.54
N GLU A 742 8.39 -9.39 -28.86
CA GLU A 742 8.46 -8.07 -28.23
C GLU A 742 8.18 -8.14 -26.72
N ILE A 743 7.15 -8.88 -26.32
CA ILE A 743 6.83 -9.11 -24.90
C ILE A 743 7.99 -9.80 -24.17
N LEU A 744 8.65 -10.77 -24.81
CA LEU A 744 9.84 -11.45 -24.25
C LEU A 744 10.98 -10.48 -24.04
N HIS A 745 11.33 -9.65 -25.03
CA HIS A 745 12.38 -8.64 -24.87
C HIS A 745 12.11 -7.70 -23.71
N LYS A 746 10.86 -7.25 -23.57
CA LYS A 746 10.44 -6.41 -22.46
C LYS A 746 10.57 -7.09 -21.10
N GLU A 747 10.16 -8.36 -20.97
CA GLU A 747 10.30 -9.12 -19.73
C GLU A 747 11.78 -9.40 -19.40
N LEU A 748 12.63 -9.67 -20.39
CA LEU A 748 14.09 -9.79 -20.21
C LEU A 748 14.72 -8.46 -19.76
N GLY A 749 14.28 -7.33 -20.32
CA GLY A 749 14.68 -5.99 -19.85
C GLY A 749 14.36 -5.77 -18.37
N ARG A 750 13.17 -6.19 -17.92
CA ARG A 750 12.79 -6.14 -16.49
C ARG A 750 13.70 -7.03 -15.63
N VAL A 751 14.10 -8.20 -16.13
CA VAL A 751 15.02 -9.10 -15.41
C VAL A 751 16.36 -8.43 -15.12
N LEU A 752 16.90 -7.64 -16.06
CA LEU A 752 18.17 -6.92 -15.88
C LEU A 752 18.12 -5.87 -14.75
N THR A 753 16.93 -5.36 -14.40
CA THR A 753 16.77 -4.39 -13.31
C THR A 753 16.84 -5.00 -11.91
N ARG A 754 16.78 -6.34 -11.78
CA ARG A 754 16.80 -7.03 -10.48
C ARG A 754 18.15 -6.85 -9.79
N ARG A 755 18.16 -6.71 -8.46
CA ARG A 755 19.38 -6.47 -7.64
C ARG A 755 20.51 -7.46 -7.92
N GLY A 756 20.18 -8.71 -8.24
CA GLY A 756 21.17 -9.75 -8.58
C GLY A 756 21.91 -9.52 -9.90
N LEU A 757 21.43 -8.65 -10.79
CA LEU A 757 22.12 -8.32 -12.05
C LEU A 757 22.50 -6.84 -12.09
N ARG A 758 21.62 -5.96 -11.61
CA ARG A 758 21.83 -4.50 -11.58
C ARG A 758 23.00 -4.03 -10.72
N ASN A 759 23.28 -4.70 -9.59
CA ASN A 759 24.35 -4.29 -8.67
C ASN A 759 25.72 -4.88 -9.04
N ARG A 760 25.84 -5.45 -10.25
CA ARG A 760 27.04 -6.08 -10.77
C ARG A 760 27.37 -5.42 -12.10
N ASP A 761 28.64 -5.21 -12.37
CA ASP A 761 29.12 -4.56 -13.61
C ASP A 761 29.11 -5.57 -14.77
N TRP A 762 27.95 -6.17 -15.04
CA TRP A 762 27.76 -7.23 -16.04
C TRP A 762 27.00 -6.71 -17.24
N ALA A 763 27.58 -6.90 -18.43
CA ALA A 763 26.89 -6.69 -19.70
C ALA A 763 26.27 -8.01 -20.15
N VAL A 764 24.93 -8.07 -20.22
CA VAL A 764 24.19 -9.27 -20.60
C VAL A 764 23.75 -9.16 -22.06
N GLU A 765 24.13 -10.14 -22.87
CA GLU A 765 23.75 -10.22 -24.28
C GLU A 765 22.93 -11.49 -24.55
N TRP A 766 21.77 -11.31 -25.19
CA TRP A 766 20.84 -12.38 -25.51
C TRP A 766 21.02 -12.80 -26.97
N GLU A 767 21.50 -14.02 -27.21
CA GLU A 767 21.60 -14.55 -28.57
C GLU A 767 20.19 -14.83 -29.15
N PRO A 768 19.94 -14.65 -30.46
CA PRO A 768 18.67 -15.00 -31.09
C PRO A 768 18.22 -16.45 -30.80
N SER A 769 19.17 -17.38 -30.67
CA SER A 769 18.88 -18.78 -30.32
C SER A 769 18.28 -18.91 -28.90
N ALA A 770 18.71 -18.09 -27.94
CA ALA A 770 18.14 -18.05 -26.59
C ALA A 770 16.73 -17.44 -26.57
N ILE A 771 16.50 -16.41 -27.39
CA ILE A 771 15.18 -15.80 -27.56
C ILE A 771 14.18 -16.81 -28.14
N GLU A 772 14.54 -17.49 -29.24
CA GLU A 772 13.68 -18.50 -29.85
C GLU A 772 13.47 -19.70 -28.92
N PHE A 773 14.49 -20.13 -28.16
CA PHE A 773 14.34 -21.18 -27.15
C PHE A 773 13.31 -20.80 -26.07
N LEU A 774 13.37 -19.57 -25.56
CA LEU A 774 12.42 -19.08 -24.56
C LEU A 774 11.01 -18.90 -25.14
N LEU A 775 10.88 -18.52 -26.42
CA LEU A 775 9.58 -18.49 -27.10
C LEU A 775 9.01 -19.89 -27.26
N ASP A 776 9.79 -20.86 -27.75
CA ASP A 776 9.31 -22.24 -27.94
C ASP A 776 8.87 -22.92 -26.63
N ARG A 777 9.54 -22.61 -25.52
CA ARG A 777 9.19 -23.13 -24.19
C ARG A 777 8.16 -22.28 -23.45
N GLY A 778 8.03 -21.00 -23.79
CA GLY A 778 7.27 -19.99 -23.05
C GLY A 778 6.02 -19.47 -23.76
N PHE A 779 5.76 -19.90 -24.99
CA PHE A 779 4.60 -19.50 -25.77
C PHE A 779 3.81 -20.70 -26.28
N THR A 780 2.52 -20.72 -25.95
CA THR A 780 1.51 -21.48 -26.67
C THR A 780 0.36 -20.54 -27.02
N PRO A 781 -0.24 -20.64 -28.22
CA PRO A 781 -1.35 -19.77 -28.64
C PRO A 781 -2.51 -19.75 -27.63
N ASP A 782 -2.75 -20.86 -26.93
CA ASP A 782 -3.84 -21.00 -25.95
C ASP A 782 -3.60 -20.28 -24.62
N LEU A 783 -2.35 -20.19 -24.16
CA LEU A 783 -2.00 -19.67 -22.84
C LEU A 783 -1.47 -18.23 -22.86
N GLY A 784 -1.27 -17.67 -24.06
CA GLY A 784 -0.77 -16.31 -24.27
C GLY A 784 0.62 -16.10 -23.64
N ALA A 785 0.86 -14.90 -23.10
CA ALA A 785 2.16 -14.53 -22.53
C ALA A 785 2.41 -15.08 -21.11
N ARG A 786 1.44 -15.75 -20.47
CA ARG A 786 1.55 -16.21 -19.07
C ARG A 786 2.68 -17.22 -18.83
N PRO A 787 2.91 -18.24 -19.70
CA PRO A 787 4.00 -19.20 -19.51
C PRO A 787 5.39 -18.59 -19.68
N LEU A 788 5.51 -17.46 -20.39
CA LEU A 788 6.78 -16.83 -20.70
C LEU A 788 7.58 -16.45 -19.45
N ARG A 789 6.93 -15.86 -18.44
CA ARG A 789 7.58 -15.53 -17.16
C ARG A 789 8.12 -16.76 -16.46
N ARG A 790 7.36 -17.87 -16.50
CA ARG A 790 7.79 -19.15 -15.94
C ARG A 790 8.96 -19.74 -16.72
N ALA A 791 8.94 -19.62 -18.05
CA ALA A 791 10.05 -20.07 -18.89
C ALA A 791 11.33 -19.28 -18.60
N ILE A 792 11.24 -17.95 -18.49
CA ILE A 792 12.35 -17.08 -18.07
C ILE A 792 12.84 -17.47 -16.67
N GLU A 793 11.94 -17.71 -15.73
CA GLU A 793 12.31 -18.05 -14.36
C GLU A 793 12.99 -19.43 -14.26
N HIS A 794 12.43 -20.43 -14.93
CA HIS A 794 12.89 -21.81 -14.86
C HIS A 794 14.13 -22.08 -15.72
N TYR A 795 14.16 -21.60 -16.96
CA TYR A 795 15.22 -21.92 -17.91
C TYR A 795 16.38 -20.92 -17.91
N LEU A 796 16.16 -19.68 -17.45
CA LEU A 796 17.18 -18.65 -17.42
C LEU A 796 17.58 -18.27 -16.00
N LEU A 797 16.65 -17.76 -15.19
CA LEU A 797 16.99 -17.17 -13.89
C LEU A 797 17.43 -18.21 -12.85
N ALA A 798 16.75 -19.35 -12.75
CA ALA A 798 17.12 -20.38 -11.78
C ALA A 798 18.51 -20.99 -12.06
N PRO A 799 18.87 -21.35 -13.31
CA PRO A 799 20.23 -21.76 -13.64
C PRO A 799 21.26 -20.66 -13.39
N LEU A 800 20.95 -19.41 -13.76
CA LEU A 800 21.83 -18.27 -13.52
C LEU A 800 22.06 -18.04 -12.02
N ALA A 801 21.00 -18.08 -11.20
CA ALA A 801 21.09 -17.91 -9.76
C ALA A 801 21.92 -19.03 -9.09
N ARG A 802 21.73 -20.29 -9.53
CA ARG A 802 22.56 -21.42 -9.06
C ARG A 802 24.02 -21.21 -9.43
N SER A 803 24.29 -20.85 -10.68
CA SER A 803 25.65 -20.57 -11.15
C SER A 803 26.32 -19.46 -10.33
N ILE A 804 25.61 -18.36 -10.04
CA ILE A 804 26.10 -17.24 -9.22
C ILE A 804 26.43 -17.64 -7.77
N VAL A 805 25.67 -18.58 -7.20
CA VAL A 805 25.83 -19.03 -5.81
C VAL A 805 26.90 -20.13 -5.70
N GLU A 806 26.89 -21.10 -6.62
CA GLU A 806 27.77 -22.27 -6.61
C GLU A 806 29.20 -21.94 -7.07
N HIS A 807 29.32 -21.12 -8.11
CA HIS A 807 30.59 -20.63 -8.61
C HIS A 807 30.68 -19.19 -8.09
N ARG A 808 31.61 -18.88 -7.15
CA ARG A 808 31.86 -17.50 -6.72
C ARG A 808 31.91 -16.61 -7.96
N ALA A 809 30.84 -15.87 -8.22
CA ALA A 809 30.72 -15.16 -9.48
C ALA A 809 31.93 -14.22 -9.61
N PRO A 810 32.61 -14.19 -10.77
CA PRO A 810 33.80 -13.36 -10.95
C PRO A 810 33.49 -11.90 -10.60
N ARG A 811 34.40 -11.25 -9.86
CA ARG A 811 34.29 -9.85 -9.44
C ARG A 811 34.92 -8.97 -10.51
N GLY A 812 34.22 -7.92 -10.95
CA GLY A 812 34.68 -6.97 -11.97
C GLY A 812 33.76 -6.92 -13.19
N ASP A 813 34.20 -6.23 -14.25
CA ASP A 813 33.50 -6.14 -15.54
C ASP A 813 33.43 -7.52 -16.18
N GLN A 814 32.23 -8.02 -16.48
CA GLN A 814 32.04 -9.34 -17.09
C GLN A 814 31.01 -9.29 -18.21
N PHE A 815 31.22 -10.12 -19.23
CA PHE A 815 30.22 -10.32 -20.28
C PHE A 815 29.50 -11.64 -20.08
N LEU A 816 28.18 -11.55 -20.01
CA LEU A 816 27.28 -12.68 -19.84
C LEU A 816 26.62 -12.97 -21.18
N PHE A 817 27.10 -13.99 -21.87
CA PHE A 817 26.45 -14.47 -23.09
C PHE A 817 25.48 -15.59 -22.73
N VAL A 818 24.22 -15.41 -23.11
CA VAL A 818 23.16 -16.41 -22.92
C VAL A 818 22.78 -16.97 -24.29
N ARG A 819 23.03 -18.27 -24.48
CA ARG A 819 22.75 -19.00 -25.72
C ARG A 819 21.96 -20.27 -25.45
N SER A 820 21.32 -20.80 -26.49
CA SER A 820 20.71 -22.14 -26.40
C SER A 820 21.77 -23.23 -26.61
N ALA A 821 21.80 -24.23 -25.72
CA ALA A 821 22.60 -25.44 -25.85
C ALA A 821 21.67 -26.66 -25.71
N GLY A 822 21.00 -27.03 -26.82
CA GLY A 822 20.06 -28.15 -26.85
C GLY A 822 18.80 -27.88 -26.03
N ASP A 823 18.63 -28.58 -24.90
CA ASP A 823 17.44 -28.49 -24.05
C ASP A 823 17.56 -27.46 -22.90
N LYS A 824 18.67 -26.73 -22.82
CA LYS A 824 18.97 -25.76 -21.75
C LYS A 824 19.55 -24.47 -22.32
N LEU A 825 19.46 -23.40 -21.54
CA LEU A 825 20.23 -22.19 -21.79
C LEU A 825 21.60 -22.33 -21.13
N ASP A 826 22.64 -22.12 -21.91
CA ASP A 826 24.01 -22.07 -21.46
C ASP A 826 24.39 -20.61 -21.19
N VAL A 827 25.06 -20.39 -20.07
CA VAL A 827 25.43 -19.07 -19.57
C VAL A 827 26.94 -19.03 -19.48
N VAL A 828 27.58 -18.29 -20.37
CA VAL A 828 29.04 -18.18 -20.43
C VAL A 828 29.46 -16.84 -19.84
N PHE A 829 30.23 -16.90 -18.75
CA PHE A 829 30.93 -15.74 -18.20
C PHE A 829 32.26 -15.58 -18.93
N ILE A 830 32.46 -14.42 -19.55
CA ILE A 830 33.74 -14.07 -20.17
C ILE A 830 34.37 -12.94 -19.35
N ASP A 831 35.50 -13.29 -18.72
CA ASP A 831 36.39 -12.34 -18.05
C ASP A 831 37.32 -11.70 -19.08
N PRO A 832 37.22 -10.38 -19.33
CA PRO A 832 38.09 -9.70 -20.29
C PRO A 832 39.58 -9.71 -19.90
N ASP A 833 39.92 -9.97 -18.62
CA ASP A 833 41.30 -9.85 -18.09
C ASP A 833 41.98 -11.20 -17.74
N ALA A 834 41.37 -12.35 -18.05
CA ALA A 834 41.92 -13.65 -17.64
C ALA A 834 43.26 -13.99 -18.35
N PRO A 835 44.36 -14.29 -17.61
CA PRO A 835 45.64 -14.62 -18.22
C PRO A 835 45.62 -16.01 -18.87
N GLN A 836 46.03 -16.07 -20.15
CA GLN A 836 46.11 -17.32 -20.91
C GLN A 836 47.22 -18.24 -20.40
N VAL A 837 46.88 -19.50 -20.12
CA VAL A 837 47.84 -20.60 -19.97
C VAL A 837 48.39 -20.93 -21.37
N ARG A 838 49.65 -20.58 -21.61
CA ARG A 838 50.40 -21.01 -22.81
C ARG A 838 50.87 -22.44 -22.62
N GLU A 839 50.26 -23.38 -23.34
CA GLU A 839 50.93 -24.65 -23.66
C GLU A 839 51.92 -24.40 -24.80
N VAL A 840 53.19 -24.67 -24.52
CA VAL A 840 54.30 -24.62 -25.47
C VAL A 840 54.40 -25.96 -26.18
N ALA A 841 54.40 -25.94 -27.51
CA ALA A 841 54.94 -27.01 -28.35
C ALA A 841 55.79 -26.38 -29.48
N PRO A 842 56.83 -27.09 -29.97
CA PRO A 842 58.11 -26.48 -30.36
C PRO A 842 58.16 -25.93 -31.78
N ALA A 843 59.11 -25.02 -31.98
CA ALA A 843 59.49 -24.43 -33.27
C ALA A 843 60.42 -25.36 -34.07
N ASP A 844 60.13 -25.46 -35.37
CA ASP A 844 61.01 -25.59 -36.57
C ASP A 844 60.07 -26.05 -37.72
N GLU A 845 60.09 -25.55 -38.96
CA GLU A 845 61.12 -24.93 -39.78
C GLU A 845 60.54 -23.80 -40.64
N ALA A 846 61.40 -22.84 -40.98
CA ALA A 846 61.12 -21.76 -41.90
C ALA A 846 60.96 -22.26 -43.36
N ALA A 847 59.92 -21.77 -44.03
CA ALA A 847 59.91 -21.60 -45.48
C ALA A 847 59.59 -20.13 -45.79
N THR A 848 60.63 -19.39 -46.15
CA THR A 848 60.57 -18.03 -46.65
C THR A 848 60.15 -17.99 -48.12
N ALA A 849 59.39 -16.94 -48.45
CA ALA A 849 59.10 -16.37 -49.77
C ALA A 849 58.05 -17.08 -50.65
N ASP A 850 56.90 -16.44 -50.84
CA ASP A 850 56.82 -15.47 -51.95
C ASP A 850 55.75 -14.40 -51.70
N ALA A 851 56.15 -13.15 -51.93
CA ALA A 851 55.31 -11.97 -51.89
C ALA A 851 54.88 -11.64 -53.32
N THR A 852 53.67 -12.03 -53.72
CA THR A 852 53.04 -11.54 -54.95
C THR A 852 51.52 -11.54 -54.84
N ALA A 853 50.96 -10.36 -54.56
CA ALA A 853 49.76 -9.74 -55.13
C ALA A 853 49.08 -8.86 -54.06
N PRO A 854 48.66 -7.62 -54.38
CA PRO A 854 47.91 -6.81 -53.44
C PRO A 854 46.54 -7.45 -53.27
N THR A 855 46.35 -8.22 -52.21
CA THR A 855 45.01 -8.70 -51.83
C THR A 855 44.18 -7.49 -51.49
N ALA A 856 43.05 -7.35 -52.18
CA ALA A 856 42.14 -6.22 -52.06
C ALA A 856 41.86 -5.92 -50.58
N ALA A 857 42.05 -4.66 -50.19
CA ALA A 857 41.97 -4.19 -48.79
C ALA A 857 40.61 -4.43 -48.08
N GLY A 858 39.64 -5.09 -48.73
CA GLY A 858 38.30 -5.38 -48.21
C GLY A 858 37.98 -6.87 -47.96
N ASP A 859 38.86 -7.82 -48.31
CA ASP A 859 38.62 -9.24 -48.01
C ASP A 859 39.12 -9.59 -46.61
N LEU A 860 38.25 -10.13 -45.75
CA LEU A 860 38.53 -10.46 -44.35
C LEU A 860 38.62 -11.97 -44.09
N ARG A 861 38.49 -12.81 -45.13
CA ARG A 861 38.44 -14.27 -44.99
C ARG A 861 39.71 -14.87 -44.39
N ASP A 862 40.86 -14.26 -44.63
CA ASP A 862 42.14 -14.62 -44.01
C ASP A 862 42.09 -14.44 -42.48
N LEU A 863 41.50 -13.35 -41.98
CA LEU A 863 41.29 -13.12 -40.54
C LEU A 863 40.22 -14.02 -39.94
N VAL A 864 39.29 -14.56 -40.73
CA VAL A 864 38.36 -15.62 -40.29
C VAL A 864 39.08 -16.96 -40.21
N TYR A 865 39.96 -17.26 -41.18
CA TYR A 865 40.68 -18.53 -41.26
C TYR A 865 41.81 -18.66 -40.23
N ALA A 866 42.52 -17.55 -39.99
CA ALA A 866 43.62 -17.41 -39.04
C ALA A 866 43.45 -16.10 -38.24
N PRO A 867 42.68 -16.12 -37.14
CA PRO A 867 42.35 -14.89 -36.41
C PRO A 867 43.58 -14.25 -35.74
N SER A 868 43.76 -12.94 -35.98
CA SER A 868 44.76 -12.09 -35.32
C SER A 868 44.10 -10.81 -34.82
N ALA A 869 44.65 -10.24 -33.74
CA ALA A 869 44.23 -8.95 -33.18
C ALA A 869 45.38 -7.93 -33.15
N ASP A 870 46.35 -8.08 -34.06
CA ASP A 870 47.38 -7.07 -34.26
C ASP A 870 46.81 -5.75 -34.83
N ALA A 871 47.64 -4.71 -34.80
CA ALA A 871 47.20 -3.37 -35.23
C ALA A 871 46.78 -3.33 -36.71
N GLU A 872 47.35 -4.19 -37.56
CA GLU A 872 47.01 -4.28 -38.97
C GLU A 872 45.63 -4.93 -39.17
N ALA A 873 45.35 -6.03 -38.48
CA ALA A 873 44.05 -6.69 -38.46
C ALA A 873 42.95 -5.74 -37.97
N ILE A 874 43.18 -5.02 -36.87
CA ILE A 874 42.21 -4.05 -36.33
C ILE A 874 41.95 -2.91 -37.33
N ALA A 875 42.99 -2.40 -37.98
CA ALA A 875 42.85 -1.34 -38.98
C ALA A 875 42.04 -1.80 -40.22
N ARG A 876 42.21 -3.05 -40.64
CA ARG A 876 41.41 -3.65 -41.74
C ARG A 876 39.94 -3.82 -41.34
N LEU A 877 39.67 -4.30 -40.13
CA LEU A 877 38.30 -4.39 -39.60
C LEU A 877 37.62 -3.01 -39.51
N ASP A 878 38.35 -2.00 -39.06
CA ASP A 878 37.89 -0.61 -39.01
C ASP A 878 37.61 0.00 -40.38
N ALA A 879 38.47 -0.29 -41.37
CA ALA A 879 38.27 0.17 -42.73
C ALA A 879 37.01 -0.48 -43.32
N ARG A 880 36.84 -1.79 -43.12
CA ARG A 880 35.68 -2.52 -43.64
C ARG A 880 34.38 -2.09 -42.97
N LEU A 881 34.35 -1.92 -41.64
CA LEU A 881 33.16 -1.45 -40.93
C LEU A 881 32.73 -0.07 -41.44
N ARG A 882 33.66 0.88 -41.57
CA ARG A 882 33.36 2.23 -42.10
C ARG A 882 32.83 2.19 -43.54
N GLU A 883 33.35 1.30 -44.36
CA GLU A 883 32.87 1.12 -45.73
C GLU A 883 31.41 0.63 -45.76
N LEU A 884 31.06 -0.33 -44.89
CA LEU A 884 29.70 -0.86 -44.79
C LEU A 884 28.72 0.15 -44.16
N ASP A 885 29.14 0.91 -43.15
CA ASP A 885 28.38 2.03 -42.57
C ASP A 885 28.04 3.05 -43.67
N ALA A 886 29.04 3.47 -44.45
CA ALA A 886 28.84 4.42 -45.55
C ALA A 886 27.91 3.86 -46.65
N ALA A 887 27.90 2.54 -46.86
CA ALA A 887 27.04 1.91 -47.85
C ALA A 887 25.55 1.99 -47.45
N ILE A 888 25.22 1.76 -46.18
CA ILE A 888 23.83 1.83 -45.70
C ILE A 888 23.35 3.27 -45.46
N GLU A 889 24.26 4.20 -45.17
CA GLU A 889 23.95 5.64 -45.06
C GLU A 889 23.84 6.32 -46.43
N SER A 890 24.16 5.62 -47.51
CA SER A 890 24.09 6.17 -48.86
C SER A 890 22.65 6.55 -49.24
N ALA A 891 22.49 7.66 -49.96
CA ALA A 891 21.19 8.14 -50.41
C ALA A 891 20.44 7.11 -51.28
N ASP A 892 21.16 6.22 -51.95
CA ASP A 892 20.56 5.16 -52.78
C ASP A 892 19.98 4.05 -51.91
N TRP A 893 20.64 3.69 -50.80
CA TRP A 893 20.12 2.72 -49.84
C TRP A 893 18.87 3.23 -49.12
N VAL A 894 18.92 4.49 -48.63
CA VAL A 894 17.80 5.12 -47.93
C VAL A 894 16.59 5.28 -48.85
N ARG A 895 16.79 5.77 -50.09
CA ARG A 895 15.69 5.89 -51.07
C ARG A 895 15.08 4.54 -51.42
N ALA A 896 15.90 3.52 -51.70
CA ALA A 896 15.38 2.19 -52.00
C ALA A 896 14.60 1.56 -50.82
N ARG A 897 14.94 1.92 -49.58
CA ARG A 897 14.17 1.53 -48.39
C ARG A 897 12.83 2.26 -48.34
N GLU A 898 12.81 3.58 -48.53
CA GLU A 898 11.60 4.38 -48.56
C GLU A 898 10.64 3.93 -49.68
N ASP A 899 11.17 3.62 -50.86
CA ASP A 899 10.39 3.10 -52.00
C ASP A 899 9.71 1.75 -51.66
N ASP A 900 10.42 0.84 -50.97
CA ASP A 900 9.85 -0.44 -50.55
C ASP A 900 8.74 -0.28 -49.49
N TYR A 901 8.91 0.64 -48.53
CA TYR A 901 7.85 0.96 -47.55
C TYR A 901 6.67 1.70 -48.20
N ALA A 902 6.93 2.59 -49.15
CA ALA A 902 5.89 3.26 -49.93
C ALA A 902 5.07 2.23 -50.71
N ARG A 903 5.72 1.29 -51.41
CA ARG A 903 5.05 0.20 -52.11
C ARG A 903 4.22 -0.69 -51.18
N MET A 904 4.70 -0.95 -49.96
CA MET A 904 3.95 -1.70 -48.94
C MET A 904 2.69 -0.95 -48.47
N SER A 905 2.69 0.38 -48.50
CA SER A 905 1.55 1.22 -48.09
C SER A 905 0.45 1.35 -49.15
N GLU A 906 0.68 0.87 -50.37
CA GLU A 906 -0.31 0.90 -51.46
C GLU A 906 -1.47 -0.07 -51.21
N SER A 907 -2.69 0.34 -51.57
CA SER A 907 -3.93 -0.40 -51.25
C SER A 907 -4.05 -1.78 -51.91
N ASP A 908 -3.35 -2.01 -53.03
CA ASP A 908 -3.35 -3.27 -53.77
C ASP A 908 -2.20 -4.21 -53.38
N PHE A 909 -1.26 -3.76 -52.54
CA PHE A 909 -0.04 -4.46 -52.18
C PHE A 909 -0.26 -5.91 -51.73
N TRP A 910 -1.24 -6.13 -50.85
CA TRP A 910 -1.53 -7.46 -50.30
C TRP A 910 -2.06 -8.45 -51.35
N SER A 911 -2.50 -7.98 -52.51
CA SER A 911 -2.88 -8.81 -53.65
C SER A 911 -1.82 -8.89 -54.75
N ALA A 912 -0.76 -8.08 -54.66
CA ALA A 912 0.25 -7.95 -55.69
C ALA A 912 1.23 -9.14 -55.68
N GLY A 913 1.67 -9.58 -56.87
CA GLY A 913 2.56 -10.73 -57.01
C GLY A 913 3.98 -10.48 -56.52
N ASP A 914 4.42 -9.23 -56.46
CA ASP A 914 5.74 -8.78 -56.03
C ASP A 914 5.85 -8.57 -54.50
N ARG A 915 4.74 -8.64 -53.76
CA ARG A 915 4.66 -8.36 -52.31
C ARG A 915 5.70 -9.13 -51.49
N HIS A 916 5.94 -10.40 -51.83
CA HIS A 916 6.88 -11.25 -51.12
C HIS A 916 8.33 -10.79 -51.30
N GLY A 917 8.67 -10.24 -52.47
CA GLY A 917 9.99 -9.66 -52.73
C GLY A 917 10.18 -8.32 -52.02
N VAL A 918 9.14 -7.48 -51.94
CA VAL A 918 9.18 -6.21 -51.19
C VAL A 918 9.37 -6.47 -49.69
N LEU A 919 8.57 -7.36 -49.10
CA LEU A 919 8.68 -7.72 -47.68
C LEU A 919 10.05 -8.34 -47.33
N ASP A 920 10.57 -9.22 -48.19
CA ASP A 920 11.89 -9.82 -48.02
C ASP A 920 13.01 -8.76 -48.05
N ARG A 921 12.94 -7.78 -48.95
CA ARG A 921 13.91 -6.66 -48.97
C ARG A 921 13.83 -5.80 -47.71
N ILE A 922 12.63 -5.49 -47.22
CA ILE A 922 12.46 -4.73 -45.96
C ILE A 922 13.07 -5.49 -44.79
N GLU A 923 12.66 -6.76 -44.60
CA GLU A 923 13.16 -7.61 -43.51
C GLU A 923 14.69 -7.74 -43.54
N ARG A 924 15.28 -7.89 -44.74
CA ARG A 924 16.74 -8.00 -44.89
C ARG A 924 17.46 -6.70 -44.57
N ARG A 925 16.94 -5.54 -44.98
CA ARG A 925 17.56 -4.25 -44.63
C ARG A 925 17.54 -4.03 -43.11
N ASP A 926 16.42 -4.31 -42.45
CA ASP A 926 16.32 -4.20 -40.99
C ASP A 926 17.32 -5.12 -40.27
N ARG A 927 17.48 -6.37 -40.75
CA ARG A 927 18.47 -7.30 -40.21
C ARG A 927 19.90 -6.82 -40.41
N ILE A 928 20.22 -6.26 -41.57
CA ILE A 928 21.55 -5.71 -41.89
C ILE A 928 21.87 -4.52 -40.97
N GLU A 929 20.93 -3.58 -40.82
CA GLU A 929 21.10 -2.40 -39.95
C GLU A 929 21.33 -2.82 -38.48
N SER A 930 20.55 -3.78 -37.97
CA SER A 930 20.72 -4.30 -36.60
C SER A 930 22.04 -5.04 -36.38
N ALA A 931 22.47 -5.84 -37.37
CA ALA A 931 23.73 -6.56 -37.30
C ALA A 931 24.95 -5.63 -37.43
N LEU A 932 24.81 -4.50 -38.15
CA LEU A 932 25.87 -3.49 -38.26
C LEU A 932 26.06 -2.71 -36.95
N ASP A 933 24.99 -2.32 -36.24
CA ASP A 933 25.09 -1.74 -34.89
C ASP A 933 25.80 -2.70 -33.91
N THR A 934 25.54 -4.00 -34.05
CA THR A 934 26.25 -5.05 -33.29
C THR A 934 27.74 -5.08 -33.64
N ALA A 935 28.09 -5.02 -34.92
CA ALA A 935 29.48 -4.94 -35.36
C ALA A 935 30.20 -3.67 -34.84
N GLN A 936 29.53 -2.51 -34.82
CA GLN A 936 30.08 -1.26 -34.26
C GLN A 936 30.36 -1.36 -32.76
N ARG A 937 29.49 -2.02 -31.99
CA ARG A 937 29.71 -2.29 -30.56
C ARG A 937 30.89 -3.24 -30.35
N MET A 938 30.96 -4.31 -31.13
CA MET A 938 32.10 -5.24 -31.10
C MET A 938 33.42 -4.55 -31.43
N GLN A 939 33.44 -3.65 -32.42
CA GLN A 939 34.66 -2.94 -32.83
C GLN A 939 35.11 -1.89 -31.81
N ARG A 940 34.18 -1.13 -31.22
CA ARG A 940 34.52 -0.19 -30.12
C ARG A 940 35.21 -0.92 -28.97
N ARG A 941 34.73 -2.10 -28.64
CA ARG A 941 35.30 -2.94 -27.59
C ARG A 941 36.65 -3.55 -27.97
N LEU A 942 36.81 -4.03 -29.20
CA LEU A 942 38.11 -4.53 -29.69
C LEU A 942 39.21 -3.47 -29.59
N ARG A 943 38.89 -2.19 -29.83
CA ARG A 943 39.80 -1.04 -29.71
C ARG A 943 40.17 -0.69 -28.27
N GLN A 944 39.25 -0.84 -27.32
CA GLN A 944 39.45 -0.47 -25.93
C GLN A 944 40.29 -1.51 -25.19
N ASP A 945 40.02 -2.80 -25.41
CA ASP A 945 40.53 -3.87 -24.54
C ASP A 945 41.66 -4.70 -25.18
N ARG A 946 42.08 -4.39 -26.42
CA ARG A 946 43.04 -5.20 -27.21
C ARG A 946 42.68 -6.70 -27.18
N GLY A 947 41.43 -7.00 -27.52
CA GLY A 947 40.86 -8.35 -27.42
C GLY A 947 41.65 -9.44 -28.15
N ASN A 948 41.43 -10.71 -27.76
CA ASN A 948 42.11 -11.87 -28.33
C ASN A 948 41.76 -12.09 -29.83
N GLY A 949 42.66 -12.71 -30.59
CA GLY A 949 42.52 -13.00 -32.02
C GLY A 949 41.19 -13.64 -32.39
N GLU A 950 40.68 -14.59 -31.59
CA GLU A 950 39.37 -15.22 -31.84
C GLU A 950 38.20 -14.22 -31.88
N PHE A 951 38.24 -13.17 -31.05
CA PHE A 951 37.19 -12.14 -31.03
C PHE A 951 37.26 -11.29 -32.31
N ALA A 952 38.47 -10.91 -32.72
CA ALA A 952 38.71 -10.23 -34.00
C ALA A 952 38.25 -11.11 -35.19
N GLY A 953 38.46 -12.43 -35.13
CA GLY A 953 37.99 -13.39 -36.13
C GLY A 953 36.46 -13.47 -36.24
N ARG A 954 35.73 -13.40 -35.12
CA ARG A 954 34.26 -13.34 -35.14
C ARG A 954 33.74 -12.04 -35.75
N LEU A 955 34.37 -10.91 -35.42
CA LEU A 955 34.03 -9.64 -36.04
C LEU A 955 34.35 -9.63 -37.54
N ALA A 956 35.50 -10.19 -37.93
CA ALA A 956 35.87 -10.38 -39.32
C ALA A 956 34.81 -11.18 -40.08
N GLN A 957 34.31 -12.26 -39.48
CA GLN A 957 33.26 -13.10 -40.07
C GLN A 957 31.95 -12.31 -40.22
N LEU A 958 31.53 -11.56 -39.19
CA LEU A 958 30.31 -10.76 -39.26
C LEU A 958 30.40 -9.68 -40.35
N LEU A 959 31.50 -8.93 -40.41
CA LEU A 959 31.72 -7.89 -41.42
C LEU A 959 31.79 -8.47 -42.84
N PHE A 960 32.41 -9.64 -43.00
CA PHE A 960 32.44 -10.35 -44.28
C PHE A 960 31.03 -10.72 -44.76
N LEU A 961 30.23 -11.34 -43.89
CA LEU A 961 28.85 -11.74 -44.21
C LEU A 961 27.94 -10.53 -44.45
N LEU A 962 28.09 -9.45 -43.66
CA LEU A 962 27.35 -8.20 -43.85
C LEU A 962 27.62 -7.57 -45.21
N GLY A 963 28.87 -7.59 -45.68
CA GLY A 963 29.21 -7.12 -47.02
C GLY A 963 28.43 -7.86 -48.11
N LEU A 964 28.42 -9.20 -48.05
CA LEU A 964 27.65 -10.01 -49.01
C LEU A 964 26.15 -9.71 -48.95
N ALA A 965 25.61 -9.51 -47.75
CA ALA A 965 24.19 -9.20 -47.59
C ALA A 965 23.81 -7.82 -48.15
N ILE A 966 24.65 -6.80 -47.92
CA ILE A 966 24.46 -5.45 -48.46
C ILE A 966 24.49 -5.50 -50.00
N ASP A 967 25.48 -6.15 -50.58
CA ASP A 967 25.60 -6.27 -52.04
C ASP A 967 24.41 -7.01 -52.64
N ALA A 968 23.97 -8.11 -52.01
CA ALA A 968 22.81 -8.88 -52.47
C ALA A 968 21.51 -8.07 -52.40
N VAL A 969 21.30 -7.24 -51.37
CA VAL A 969 20.11 -6.36 -51.32
C VAL A 969 20.19 -5.27 -52.39
N ARG A 970 21.36 -4.65 -52.59
CA ARG A 970 21.56 -3.61 -53.62
C ARG A 970 21.31 -4.13 -55.03
N GLU A 971 21.76 -5.34 -55.32
CA GLU A 971 21.61 -6.00 -56.62
C GLU A 971 20.30 -6.80 -56.73
N GLN A 972 19.45 -6.79 -55.70
CA GLN A 972 18.19 -7.54 -55.61
C GLN A 972 18.37 -9.05 -55.86
N ARG A 973 19.49 -9.61 -55.40
CA ARG A 973 19.79 -11.04 -55.50
C ARG A 973 19.22 -11.81 -54.29
N PRO A 974 18.81 -13.08 -54.49
CA PRO A 974 18.42 -13.95 -53.39
C PRO A 974 19.63 -14.29 -52.50
N GLN A 975 19.42 -14.32 -51.19
CA GLN A 975 20.47 -14.64 -50.21
C GLN A 975 20.34 -16.05 -49.64
N ASP A 976 19.13 -16.59 -49.59
CA ASP A 976 18.86 -17.90 -49.01
C ASP A 976 19.04 -19.01 -50.05
N ALA A 977 19.43 -20.20 -49.58
CA ALA A 977 19.82 -21.31 -50.42
C ALA A 977 19.07 -22.60 -50.09
N LEU A 978 18.74 -23.38 -51.11
CA LEU A 978 18.31 -24.76 -51.00
C LEU A 978 19.45 -25.67 -51.42
N ILE A 979 19.86 -26.60 -50.57
CA ILE A 979 20.87 -27.61 -50.86
C ILE A 979 20.18 -28.97 -51.01
N GLN A 980 20.45 -29.66 -52.10
CA GLN A 980 20.10 -31.06 -52.31
C GLN A 980 21.37 -31.89 -52.40
N ILE A 981 21.43 -32.97 -51.63
CA ILE A 981 22.50 -33.97 -51.69
C ILE A 981 21.86 -35.30 -52.10
N ASP A 982 22.34 -35.92 -53.17
CA ASP A 982 21.92 -37.24 -53.61
C ASP A 982 23.08 -38.07 -54.21
N THR A 983 22.86 -39.36 -54.46
CA THR A 983 23.88 -40.29 -54.97
C THR A 983 24.20 -40.11 -56.45
N GLY A 984 23.43 -39.31 -57.19
CA GLY A 984 23.41 -39.31 -58.65
C GLY A 984 23.09 -40.67 -59.28
N ASP A 985 23.13 -40.73 -60.62
CA ASP A 985 22.81 -41.93 -61.43
C ASP A 985 23.98 -42.92 -61.53
N ALA A 986 25.07 -42.70 -60.80
CA ALA A 986 26.28 -43.52 -60.86
C ALA A 986 26.22 -44.69 -59.85
N ASP A 987 25.78 -45.83 -60.36
CA ASP A 987 26.05 -47.21 -59.92
C ASP A 987 25.62 -47.62 -58.49
N PRO A 988 24.40 -48.16 -58.30
CA PRO A 988 23.84 -48.51 -56.99
C PRO A 988 24.46 -49.74 -56.30
N LEU A 989 25.51 -50.36 -56.86
CA LEU A 989 25.73 -51.79 -56.62
C LEU A 989 27.07 -52.23 -56.02
N ARG A 990 27.99 -51.35 -55.56
CA ARG A 990 29.28 -51.87 -55.04
C ARG A 990 29.86 -51.35 -53.71
N SER A 991 29.31 -50.36 -53.01
CA SER A 991 29.61 -50.19 -51.57
C SER A 991 28.59 -49.30 -50.84
N GLY A 992 27.51 -49.90 -50.34
CA GLY A 992 26.43 -49.16 -49.67
C GLY A 992 26.81 -48.59 -48.30
N ALA A 993 27.84 -49.13 -47.64
CA ALA A 993 28.31 -48.63 -46.35
C ALA A 993 29.21 -47.40 -46.51
N ASP A 994 30.19 -47.46 -47.41
CA ASP A 994 31.14 -46.37 -47.65
C ASP A 994 30.44 -45.13 -48.23
N LEU A 995 29.47 -45.33 -49.13
CA LEU A 995 28.67 -44.24 -49.69
C LEU A 995 27.80 -43.55 -48.64
N ARG A 996 27.20 -44.32 -47.70
CA ARG A 996 26.43 -43.76 -46.58
C ARG A 996 27.32 -42.98 -45.62
N LEU A 997 28.51 -43.49 -45.31
CA LEU A 997 29.48 -42.80 -44.46
C LEU A 997 29.91 -41.48 -45.11
N TRP A 998 30.22 -41.50 -46.40
CA TRP A 998 30.56 -40.30 -47.15
C TRP A 998 29.41 -39.28 -47.18
N TRP A 999 28.17 -39.75 -47.36
CA TRP A 999 27.00 -38.89 -47.33
C TRP A 999 26.78 -38.25 -45.96
N GLN A 1000 26.98 -38.99 -44.87
CA GLN A 1000 26.90 -38.44 -43.52
C GLN A 1000 27.97 -37.38 -43.28
N GLN A 1001 29.22 -37.61 -43.72
CA GLN A 1001 30.30 -36.64 -43.60
C GLN A 1001 30.04 -35.38 -44.41
N LEU A 1002 29.56 -35.52 -45.65
CA LEU A 1002 29.25 -34.39 -46.52
C LEU A 1002 28.05 -33.57 -46.01
N LEU A 1003 27.01 -34.25 -45.50
CA LEU A 1003 25.89 -33.59 -44.83
C LEU A 1003 26.34 -32.84 -43.57
N ALA A 1004 27.16 -33.49 -42.73
CA ALA A 1004 27.72 -32.87 -41.53
C ALA A 1004 28.59 -31.65 -41.86
N MET A 1005 29.33 -31.66 -42.97
CA MET A 1005 30.12 -30.53 -43.45
C MET A 1005 29.25 -29.29 -43.71
N TYR A 1006 28.11 -29.44 -44.41
CA TYR A 1006 27.21 -28.31 -44.68
C TYR A 1006 26.48 -27.81 -43.43
N LEU A 1007 26.10 -28.72 -42.52
CA LEU A 1007 25.51 -28.35 -41.23
C LEU A 1007 26.51 -27.59 -40.35
N ALA A 1008 27.76 -28.06 -40.27
CA ALA A 1008 28.82 -27.42 -39.52
C ALA A 1008 29.19 -26.04 -40.12
N TRP A 1009 29.23 -25.93 -41.45
CA TRP A 1009 29.44 -24.65 -42.13
C TRP A 1009 28.38 -23.62 -41.74
N ALA A 1010 27.10 -23.98 -41.86
CA ALA A 1010 26.00 -23.06 -41.55
C ALA A 1010 26.00 -22.65 -40.07
N GLN A 1011 26.26 -23.60 -39.16
CA GLN A 1011 26.38 -23.33 -37.72
C GLN A 1011 27.52 -22.34 -37.44
N ARG A 1012 28.70 -22.53 -38.05
CA ARG A 1012 29.86 -21.65 -37.84
C ARG A 1012 29.62 -20.23 -38.33
N ARG A 1013 28.77 -20.03 -39.33
CA ARG A 1013 28.40 -18.72 -39.89
C ARG A 1013 27.15 -18.13 -39.24
N ASN A 1014 26.63 -18.75 -38.17
CA ASN A 1014 25.39 -18.35 -37.49
C ASN A 1014 24.17 -18.29 -38.44
N MET A 1015 24.11 -19.19 -39.41
CA MET A 1015 23.00 -19.32 -40.35
C MET A 1015 21.96 -20.31 -39.83
N ARG A 1016 20.70 -20.08 -40.18
CA ARG A 1016 19.62 -21.00 -39.84
C ARG A 1016 19.50 -22.07 -40.91
N VAL A 1017 19.57 -23.33 -40.51
CA VAL A 1017 19.32 -24.48 -41.38
C VAL A 1017 18.02 -25.16 -40.99
N GLU A 1018 17.21 -25.48 -41.98
CA GLU A 1018 16.04 -26.33 -41.87
C GLU A 1018 16.25 -27.56 -42.75
N VAL A 1019 16.23 -28.75 -42.14
CA VAL A 1019 16.31 -30.02 -42.88
C VAL A 1019 14.91 -30.35 -43.39
N LEU A 1020 14.64 -30.04 -44.66
CA LEU A 1020 13.33 -30.23 -45.28
C LEU A 1020 12.96 -31.71 -45.42
N ARG A 1021 13.95 -32.55 -45.75
CA ARG A 1021 13.79 -34.00 -45.80
C ARG A 1021 15.15 -34.68 -45.77
N GLN A 1022 15.22 -35.82 -45.09
CA GLN A 1022 16.40 -36.66 -44.99
C GLN A 1022 16.00 -38.12 -45.20
N ASP A 1023 16.68 -38.80 -46.10
CA ASP A 1023 16.49 -40.20 -46.43
C ASP A 1023 17.85 -40.91 -46.38
N PRO A 1024 18.25 -41.42 -45.20
CA PRO A 1024 19.55 -42.06 -45.02
C PRO A 1024 19.70 -43.38 -45.80
N GLU A 1025 18.59 -44.06 -46.11
CA GLU A 1025 18.61 -45.32 -46.86
C GLU A 1025 19.03 -45.09 -48.31
N HIS A 1026 18.53 -44.01 -48.91
CA HIS A 1026 18.84 -43.60 -50.29
C HIS A 1026 19.92 -42.50 -50.37
N CYS A 1027 20.56 -42.14 -49.26
CA CYS A 1027 21.55 -41.06 -49.15
C CYS A 1027 21.05 -39.75 -49.78
N LYS A 1028 19.83 -39.31 -49.44
CA LYS A 1028 19.26 -38.04 -49.91
C LYS A 1028 19.03 -37.05 -48.77
N ALA A 1029 19.43 -35.81 -48.94
CA ALA A 1029 19.12 -34.73 -48.00
C ALA A 1029 18.70 -33.45 -48.74
N TRP A 1030 17.72 -32.75 -48.18
CA TRP A 1030 17.29 -31.42 -48.62
C TRP A 1030 17.39 -30.45 -47.43
N LEU A 1031 18.14 -29.38 -47.61
CA LEU A 1031 18.38 -28.35 -46.61
C LEU A 1031 17.90 -27.00 -47.16
N ALA A 1032 17.18 -26.23 -46.36
CA ALA A 1032 17.02 -24.80 -46.58
C ALA A 1032 17.94 -24.05 -45.63
N VAL A 1033 18.85 -23.24 -46.17
CA VAL A 1033 19.77 -22.42 -45.39
C VAL A 1033 19.41 -20.96 -45.59
N SER A 1034 19.18 -20.26 -44.46
CA SER A 1034 18.81 -18.86 -44.43
C SER A 1034 19.78 -18.05 -43.59
N GLY A 1035 20.21 -16.90 -44.12
CA GLY A 1035 21.23 -16.05 -43.51
C GLY A 1035 22.03 -15.24 -44.52
N PHE A 1036 22.86 -14.32 -44.01
CA PHE A 1036 23.62 -13.38 -44.84
C PHE A 1036 24.54 -14.06 -45.86
N GLY A 1037 24.23 -13.91 -47.14
CA GLY A 1037 25.05 -14.44 -48.23
C GLY A 1037 25.08 -15.97 -48.36
N ALA A 1038 24.10 -16.71 -47.83
CA ALA A 1038 24.10 -18.17 -47.85
C ALA A 1038 24.20 -18.74 -49.28
N LEU A 1039 23.41 -18.23 -50.23
CA LEU A 1039 23.45 -18.62 -51.64
C LEU A 1039 24.80 -18.28 -52.29
N ASP A 1040 25.33 -17.09 -52.03
CA ASP A 1040 26.57 -16.62 -52.65
C ASP A 1040 27.76 -17.49 -52.26
N LEU A 1041 27.77 -17.97 -51.01
CA LEU A 1041 28.80 -18.85 -50.49
C LEU A 1041 28.62 -20.32 -50.91
N LEU A 1042 27.38 -20.76 -51.15
CA LEU A 1042 27.06 -22.15 -51.49
C LEU A 1042 26.90 -22.42 -53.00
N GLN A 1043 26.65 -21.41 -53.84
CA GLN A 1043 26.38 -21.63 -55.27
C GLN A 1043 27.52 -22.38 -55.99
N GLY A 1044 28.76 -22.15 -55.55
CA GLY A 1044 29.96 -22.83 -56.05
C GLY A 1044 30.11 -24.29 -55.62
N GLU A 1045 29.22 -24.78 -54.75
CA GLU A 1045 29.20 -26.15 -54.26
C GLU A 1045 28.39 -27.09 -55.15
N SER A 1046 27.69 -26.57 -56.16
CA SER A 1046 26.93 -27.40 -57.08
C SER A 1046 27.85 -28.25 -57.97
N GLY A 1047 27.76 -29.58 -57.84
CA GLY A 1047 28.53 -30.54 -58.63
C GLY A 1047 28.79 -31.87 -57.90
N LEU A 1048 29.72 -32.67 -58.44
CA LEU A 1048 30.11 -33.95 -57.83
C LEU A 1048 31.17 -33.76 -56.74
N HIS A 1049 30.90 -34.27 -55.56
CA HIS A 1049 31.83 -34.40 -54.44
C HIS A 1049 32.32 -35.84 -54.36
N VAL A 1050 33.60 -36.05 -54.70
CA VAL A 1050 34.20 -37.37 -54.86
C VAL A 1050 35.19 -37.65 -53.73
N PHE A 1051 34.91 -38.65 -52.90
CA PHE A 1051 35.85 -39.19 -51.92
C PHE A 1051 36.61 -40.36 -52.52
N GLU A 1052 37.94 -40.31 -52.48
CA GLU A 1052 38.83 -41.33 -53.04
C GLU A 1052 39.65 -41.98 -51.91
N GLU A 1053 39.52 -43.29 -51.78
CA GLU A 1053 40.23 -44.11 -50.80
C GLU A 1053 41.18 -45.06 -51.53
N LEU A 1054 42.43 -45.15 -51.05
CA LEU A 1054 43.46 -46.02 -51.61
C LEU A 1054 43.52 -47.31 -50.79
N ASP A 1055 43.06 -48.41 -51.37
CA ASP A 1055 43.03 -49.73 -50.74
C ASP A 1055 43.80 -50.73 -51.62
N ASP A 1056 44.91 -51.27 -51.13
CA ASP A 1056 45.79 -52.23 -51.83
C ASP A 1056 46.14 -51.87 -53.30
N GLY A 1057 46.39 -50.59 -53.58
CA GLY A 1057 46.74 -50.09 -54.91
C GLY A 1057 45.55 -49.87 -55.86
N VAL A 1058 44.33 -50.15 -55.42
CA VAL A 1058 43.07 -49.86 -56.13
C VAL A 1058 42.40 -48.63 -55.50
N THR A 1059 42.18 -47.58 -56.30
CA THR A 1059 41.46 -46.39 -55.82
C THR A 1059 39.95 -46.63 -55.85
N ARG A 1060 39.32 -46.74 -54.68
CA ARG A 1060 37.86 -46.74 -54.53
C ARG A 1060 37.35 -45.30 -54.55
N ARG A 1061 36.20 -45.07 -55.16
CA ARG A 1061 35.60 -43.73 -55.27
C ARG A 1061 34.14 -43.74 -54.85
N ALA A 1062 33.78 -42.92 -53.86
CA ALA A 1062 32.40 -42.63 -53.50
C ALA A 1062 32.05 -41.22 -54.01
N SER A 1063 30.98 -41.10 -54.79
CA SER A 1063 30.58 -39.81 -55.41
C SER A 1063 29.18 -39.43 -54.96
N LEU A 1064 29.01 -38.17 -54.56
CA LEU A 1064 27.71 -37.58 -54.25
C LEU A 1064 27.50 -36.33 -55.09
N SER A 1065 26.27 -36.12 -55.53
CA SER A 1065 25.85 -34.94 -56.25
C SER A 1065 25.28 -33.93 -55.27
N VAL A 1066 25.82 -32.72 -55.27
CA VAL A 1066 25.27 -31.58 -54.52
C VAL A 1066 24.70 -30.59 -55.53
N GLN A 1067 23.50 -30.09 -55.25
CA GLN A 1067 22.85 -29.05 -56.03
C GLN A 1067 22.43 -27.92 -55.11
N VAL A 1068 22.77 -26.70 -55.47
CA VAL A 1068 22.41 -25.49 -54.73
C VAL A 1068 21.53 -24.61 -55.61
N ALA A 1069 20.37 -24.23 -55.08
CA ALA A 1069 19.41 -23.34 -55.74
C ALA A 1069 19.02 -22.18 -54.81
N ALA A 1070 18.50 -21.09 -55.36
CA ALA A 1070 17.98 -19.99 -54.56
C ALA A 1070 16.67 -20.37 -53.85
N ASP A 1071 16.55 -20.06 -52.56
CA ASP A 1071 15.27 -20.06 -51.85
C ASP A 1071 14.59 -18.69 -52.05
N LEU A 1072 13.43 -18.67 -52.69
CA LEU A 1072 12.74 -17.44 -53.06
C LEU A 1072 11.52 -17.19 -52.16
N PRO A 1073 11.34 -15.96 -51.65
CA PRO A 1073 10.25 -15.64 -50.73
C PRO A 1073 8.88 -15.89 -51.39
N GLY A 1074 7.96 -16.49 -50.65
CA GLY A 1074 6.61 -16.79 -51.12
C GLY A 1074 6.50 -17.97 -52.10
N ARG A 1075 7.60 -18.66 -52.43
CA ARG A 1075 7.56 -19.93 -53.17
C ARG A 1075 7.56 -21.12 -52.23
N ALA A 1076 6.85 -22.18 -52.61
CA ALA A 1076 6.93 -23.43 -51.88
C ALA A 1076 8.33 -24.03 -52.04
N ARG A 1077 8.93 -24.45 -50.91
CA ARG A 1077 10.21 -25.15 -50.86
C ARG A 1077 10.03 -26.59 -51.34
N VAL A 1078 9.93 -26.78 -52.66
CA VAL A 1078 9.72 -28.08 -53.30
C VAL A 1078 11.05 -28.64 -53.77
N ALA A 1079 11.26 -29.94 -53.56
CA ALA A 1079 12.39 -30.68 -54.14
C ALA A 1079 12.34 -30.59 -55.67
N GLN A 1080 13.36 -29.99 -56.29
CA GLN A 1080 13.47 -29.91 -57.74
C GLN A 1080 14.11 -31.19 -58.30
N ALA A 1081 13.69 -31.60 -59.50
CA ALA A 1081 14.34 -32.72 -60.19
C ALA A 1081 15.75 -32.29 -60.63
N ALA A 1082 16.74 -33.17 -60.44
CA ALA A 1082 18.11 -32.92 -60.85
C ALA A 1082 18.14 -32.63 -62.37
N PRO A 1083 18.69 -31.48 -62.83
CA PRO A 1083 18.83 -31.23 -64.26
C PRO A 1083 19.85 -32.21 -64.90
N ASP A 1084 19.55 -32.67 -66.11
CA ASP A 1084 20.34 -33.60 -66.95
C ASP A 1084 21.67 -33.01 -67.51
N GLY A 1085 22.32 -32.12 -66.76
CA GLY A 1085 23.58 -31.48 -67.17
C GLY A 1085 24.82 -32.31 -66.83
N GLU A 1086 25.87 -32.19 -67.65
CA GLU A 1086 27.21 -32.72 -67.36
C GLU A 1086 27.67 -32.32 -65.95
N ARG A 1087 27.68 -33.29 -65.02
CA ARG A 1087 27.98 -33.02 -63.61
C ARG A 1087 29.48 -32.80 -63.42
N ARG A 1088 29.90 -31.53 -63.44
CA ARG A 1088 31.27 -31.10 -63.13
C ARG A 1088 31.67 -31.58 -61.73
N ILE A 1089 32.91 -32.04 -61.57
CA ILE A 1089 33.47 -32.38 -60.25
C ILE A 1089 33.74 -31.09 -59.48
N CYS A 1090 32.99 -30.90 -58.40
CA CYS A 1090 33.10 -29.76 -57.50
C CYS A 1090 34.35 -29.90 -56.62
N ARG A 1091 34.48 -31.02 -55.90
CA ARG A 1091 35.63 -31.29 -55.00
C ARG A 1091 36.04 -32.75 -55.00
N ARG A 1092 37.35 -32.98 -54.82
CA ARG A 1092 37.93 -34.30 -54.54
C ARG A 1092 38.53 -34.34 -53.14
N TYR A 1093 38.26 -35.41 -52.40
CA TYR A 1093 38.71 -35.63 -51.02
C TYR A 1093 39.52 -36.94 -50.96
N ARG A 1094 40.65 -36.94 -50.25
CA ARG A 1094 41.58 -38.07 -50.12
C ARG A 1094 42.19 -38.07 -48.72
N GLU A 1095 42.52 -39.25 -48.20
CA GLU A 1095 43.22 -39.37 -46.91
C GLU A 1095 44.75 -39.39 -47.06
N SER A 1096 45.28 -39.88 -48.19
CA SER A 1096 46.71 -39.76 -48.54
C SER A 1096 46.97 -40.13 -50.03
N PRO A 1097 48.10 -39.72 -50.64
CA PRO A 1097 48.98 -38.63 -50.23
C PRO A 1097 48.52 -37.25 -50.77
N SER A 1098 48.99 -36.19 -50.11
CA SER A 1098 48.64 -34.76 -50.30
C SER A 1098 48.64 -34.27 -51.76
N PRO A 1099 47.78 -33.29 -52.15
CA PRO A 1099 46.80 -32.57 -51.33
C PRO A 1099 45.56 -33.42 -51.01
N LEU A 1100 45.09 -33.31 -49.77
CA LEU A 1100 43.96 -34.09 -49.23
C LEU A 1100 42.61 -33.59 -49.77
N VAL A 1101 42.50 -32.30 -50.10
CA VAL A 1101 41.31 -31.75 -50.76
C VAL A 1101 41.74 -30.94 -51.99
N ARG A 1102 41.04 -31.16 -53.10
CA ARG A 1102 41.18 -30.36 -54.34
C ARG A 1102 39.83 -29.78 -54.71
N ASP A 1103 39.73 -28.45 -54.73
CA ASP A 1103 38.54 -27.74 -55.18
C ASP A 1103 38.64 -27.44 -56.69
N GLY A 1104 37.69 -27.97 -57.46
CA GLY A 1104 37.62 -27.84 -58.90
C GLY A 1104 36.88 -26.60 -59.40
N VAL A 1105 36.25 -25.83 -58.50
CA VAL A 1105 35.46 -24.62 -58.82
C VAL A 1105 36.24 -23.36 -58.48
N ARG A 1106 36.76 -23.28 -57.25
CA ARG A 1106 37.56 -22.17 -56.70
C ARG A 1106 39.07 -22.38 -56.86
N GLY A 1107 39.50 -23.57 -57.28
CA GLY A 1107 40.88 -23.85 -57.71
C GLY A 1107 41.92 -24.01 -56.60
N TRP A 1108 41.52 -24.03 -55.33
CA TRP A 1108 42.43 -24.19 -54.19
C TRP A 1108 42.70 -25.67 -53.84
N ARG A 1109 43.83 -25.91 -53.17
CA ARG A 1109 44.26 -27.22 -52.67
C ARG A 1109 44.55 -27.12 -51.18
N SER A 1110 44.08 -28.06 -50.37
CA SER A 1110 44.29 -28.06 -48.91
C SER A 1110 44.84 -29.40 -48.42
N GLY A 1111 45.81 -29.32 -47.52
CA GLY A 1111 46.29 -30.44 -46.71
C GLY A 1111 45.46 -30.68 -45.44
N ARG A 1112 44.44 -29.86 -45.17
CA ARG A 1112 43.59 -29.92 -43.97
C ARG A 1112 42.19 -30.42 -44.31
N LEU A 1113 42.06 -31.73 -44.52
CA LEU A 1113 40.77 -32.39 -44.78
C LEU A 1113 39.79 -32.17 -43.62
N ASP A 1114 40.30 -32.21 -42.40
CA ASP A 1114 39.59 -31.95 -41.14
C ASP A 1114 38.92 -30.57 -41.13
N ARG A 1115 39.63 -29.50 -41.49
CA ARG A 1115 39.06 -28.13 -41.51
C ARG A 1115 38.01 -27.95 -42.62
N VAL A 1116 38.22 -28.59 -43.77
CA VAL A 1116 37.25 -28.58 -44.87
C VAL A 1116 35.95 -29.29 -44.46
N LEU A 1117 36.06 -30.51 -43.92
CA LEU A 1117 34.91 -31.28 -43.44
C LEU A 1117 34.25 -30.65 -42.21
N ALA A 1118 34.98 -29.84 -41.44
CA ALA A 1118 34.43 -29.03 -40.37
C ALA A 1118 33.68 -27.77 -40.87
N GLY A 1119 33.61 -27.54 -42.19
CA GLY A 1119 32.80 -26.47 -42.78
C GLY A 1119 33.53 -25.14 -42.97
N GLU A 1120 34.85 -25.13 -43.20
CA GLU A 1120 35.62 -23.90 -43.47
C GLU A 1120 36.01 -23.71 -44.96
N PHE A 1121 35.38 -24.44 -45.86
CA PHE A 1121 35.73 -24.46 -47.30
C PHE A 1121 35.54 -23.12 -48.04
N ASP A 1122 34.81 -22.18 -47.47
CA ASP A 1122 34.49 -20.86 -48.00
C ASP A 1122 35.49 -19.76 -47.62
N VAL A 1123 36.24 -19.98 -46.54
CA VAL A 1123 37.27 -19.05 -46.03
C VAL A 1123 38.70 -19.48 -46.42
N ILE A 1124 38.86 -20.68 -46.98
CA ILE A 1124 40.13 -21.15 -47.55
C ILE A 1124 40.37 -20.44 -48.89
N GLN A 1125 41.47 -19.71 -48.98
CA GLN A 1125 41.95 -19.07 -50.21
C GLN A 1125 43.08 -19.90 -50.83
N GLY A 1126 43.15 -19.93 -52.16
CA GLY A 1126 44.18 -20.69 -52.88
C GLY A 1126 45.57 -20.15 -52.59
N GLY A 1127 46.47 -21.04 -52.15
CA GLY A 1127 47.91 -20.84 -52.19
C GLY A 1127 48.50 -21.30 -53.51
#